data_AF-A0A923MGF3-F1
#
_entry.id   AF-A0A923MGF3-F1
#
_cell.length_a   1.000
_cell.length_b   1.000
_cell.length_c   1.000
_cell.angle_alpha   90.00
_cell.angle_beta   90.00
_cell.angle_gamma   90.00
#
_symmetry.space_group_name_H-M   'P 1'
#
loop_
_entity.id
_entity.type
_entity.pdbx_description
1 polymer ?
#
loop_
_entity_poly.entity_id
_entity_poly.type
_entity_poly.pdbx_seq_one_letter_code
_entity_poly.pdbx_strand_id
1 'polypeptide(L)'
;MNRFFQKTLSLMLVIVMTVSLGVSAAAADQTGAAQAEGPLGIVSAMSVELNALVEATKISKTEEIAGNTFYEGVLNGVDVVLVKAGIGKVLAASCAETLIDTYHVGGIVFTGIAGGVGDDVNVMDMVIATELVQHDYGTETNSGFEWNGKAGSNQETGMIPVDESLSKIAYDSACTVLGAEKVHQGVIATGDQFISSESYVKELQTKFNALACEMEGASVARVADEFHVPCAILRCMSDKADGIAHDTYAFNYTEASNTSASVVKEMLNTIAKDRVALPAAKDVAAKDTTPRTAIISAMSVELKALVDAADIQKETVIGSKTYYVGKLNGEDVVLVQAGVGKVLSANYTAALLNNFTVKGVVFTGIAGGVGDDVNVMDMVIGTSLVQHDYGTETNNGFVWNGEAGSNQETGMIPVDGTLSKIAYNAACDVLGSAKVHQGVIATGDQFISSESYVKELQTKFDALACEMEGASVARVCDQFGVPCAILRCMSDKADGIAHDTYAFNYTEASNTSASVVQEMMKTLSTTLPFTDVKNTDWCFSEVARVYADGIMGGTSNTTFSPAGTLTRGQVVAMLYRMAGSPAVTANTTGFSDVDNGAYYADAVKWASGKEIVGGYADGTFAPNRAITREQLAAILYRYAKANGADISVGEDTNLLSYKDFQSVGQYAVPALQWAVGSGLIGGTTNATLSPKGTATRAQAAVILVRFVGMTAAK
;
A
#
# COMPACT_ATOMS: atom_id res chain seq x y z
N MET A 1 50.95 42.45 0.07
CA MET A 1 50.66 42.58 1.52
C MET A 1 49.94 41.31 1.96
N ASN A 2 50.72 40.29 2.32
CA ASN A 2 50.88 39.74 3.69
C ASN A 2 49.78 38.68 3.95
N ARG A 3 50.01 37.36 3.85
CA ARG A 3 51.01 36.54 4.58
C ARG A 3 51.17 37.04 6.02
N PHE A 4 50.37 36.51 6.94
CA PHE A 4 50.70 36.23 8.35
C PHE A 4 49.40 35.75 9.04
N PHE A 5 49.30 34.46 9.35
CA PHE A 5 48.92 33.94 10.67
C PHE A 5 48.89 32.40 10.62
N GLN A 6 50.05 31.81 10.90
CA GLN A 6 50.20 30.42 11.31
C GLN A 6 50.27 30.38 12.85
N LYS A 7 49.62 29.35 13.43
CA LYS A 7 50.02 28.56 14.62
C LYS A 7 50.06 29.21 16.02
N THR A 8 49.22 28.68 16.92
CA THR A 8 49.57 27.96 18.19
C THR A 8 48.26 27.43 18.81
N LEU A 9 48.01 26.12 18.92
CA LEU A 9 48.45 25.12 19.92
C LEU A 9 47.36 24.84 20.97
N SER A 10 46.71 23.66 20.94
CA SER A 10 46.72 22.71 22.07
C SER A 10 45.92 21.43 21.77
N LEU A 11 46.64 20.34 22.02
CA LEU A 11 46.28 18.94 21.97
C LEU A 11 45.46 18.58 23.23
N MET A 12 44.30 17.95 23.10
CA MET A 12 43.70 17.23 24.22
C MET A 12 43.14 15.89 23.73
N LEU A 13 43.96 14.87 23.97
CA LEU A 13 43.72 13.46 23.74
C LEU A 13 42.76 12.97 24.84
N VAL A 14 41.52 12.60 24.49
CA VAL A 14 40.62 11.88 25.42
C VAL A 14 40.72 10.39 25.10
N ILE A 15 41.49 9.69 25.92
CA ILE A 15 41.52 8.24 26.00
C ILE A 15 40.21 7.81 26.68
N VAL A 16 39.31 7.16 25.94
CA VAL A 16 38.23 6.38 26.55
C VAL A 16 38.71 4.94 26.67
N MET A 17 39.20 4.59 27.86
CA MET A 17 39.39 3.20 28.28
C MET A 17 38.02 2.52 28.40
N THR A 18 37.77 1.52 27.56
CA THR A 18 36.70 0.56 27.77
C THR A 18 37.07 -0.36 28.94
N VAL A 19 36.37 -0.20 30.06
CA VAL A 19 36.39 -1.16 31.16
C VAL A 19 35.42 -2.29 30.78
N SER A 20 35.98 -3.45 30.44
CA SER A 20 35.24 -4.69 30.28
C SER A 20 34.84 -5.24 31.65
N LEU A 21 33.58 -5.02 32.04
CA LEU A 21 32.95 -5.80 33.11
C LEU A 21 32.34 -7.05 32.48
N GLY A 22 33.03 -8.17 32.67
CA GLY A 22 32.52 -9.49 32.31
C GLY A 22 31.29 -9.84 33.13
N VAL A 23 30.17 -10.04 32.43
CA VAL A 23 29.04 -10.81 32.95
C VAL A 23 29.14 -12.19 32.33
N SER A 24 29.30 -13.21 33.18
CA SER A 24 29.38 -14.61 32.81
C SER A 24 28.09 -15.05 32.10
N ALA A 25 28.21 -15.56 30.89
CA ALA A 25 27.14 -16.26 30.20
C ALA A 25 26.81 -17.55 30.97
N ALA A 26 25.61 -17.60 31.56
CA ALA A 26 24.96 -18.87 31.86
C ALA A 26 24.48 -19.43 30.52
N ALA A 27 25.03 -20.58 30.12
CA ALA A 27 24.61 -21.32 28.94
C ALA A 27 23.12 -21.70 29.08
N ALA A 28 22.27 -21.02 28.33
CA ALA A 28 20.96 -21.53 27.97
C ALA A 28 21.15 -22.35 26.69
N ASP A 29 20.97 -23.66 26.83
CA ASP A 29 20.89 -24.62 25.75
C ASP A 29 19.63 -24.29 24.92
N GLN A 30 19.78 -23.39 23.95
CA GLN A 30 18.78 -23.17 22.90
C GLN A 30 19.35 -23.75 21.61
N THR A 31 18.90 -24.95 21.27
CA THR A 31 18.92 -25.42 19.89
C THR A 31 18.05 -24.47 19.06
N GLY A 32 18.66 -23.41 18.55
CA GLY A 32 18.01 -22.48 17.62
C GLY A 32 17.66 -23.24 16.35
N ALA A 33 16.37 -23.30 16.01
CA ALA A 33 15.97 -23.64 14.65
C ALA A 33 16.57 -22.57 13.73
N ALA A 34 17.37 -22.98 12.74
CA ALA A 34 17.85 -22.07 11.72
C ALA A 34 16.63 -21.40 11.04
N GLN A 35 16.62 -20.07 10.98
CA GLN A 35 15.59 -19.32 10.26
C GLN A 35 15.66 -19.73 8.79
N ALA A 36 14.52 -20.07 8.18
CA ALA A 36 14.48 -20.54 6.80
C ALA A 36 14.91 -19.41 5.84
N GLU A 37 15.72 -19.75 4.84
CA GLU A 37 16.08 -18.82 3.76
C GLU A 37 14.83 -18.38 3.00
N GLY A 38 14.78 -17.11 2.59
CA GLY A 38 13.68 -16.61 1.76
C GLY A 38 13.78 -17.13 0.32
N PRO A 39 12.65 -17.36 -0.37
CA PRO A 39 12.68 -17.74 -1.79
C PRO A 39 13.30 -16.62 -2.64
N LEU A 40 13.79 -16.97 -3.85
CA LEU A 40 14.25 -15.97 -4.80
C LEU A 40 13.06 -15.40 -5.59
N GLY A 41 12.86 -14.08 -5.51
CA GLY A 41 11.90 -13.37 -6.34
C GLY A 41 12.43 -13.24 -7.78
N ILE A 42 11.64 -13.67 -8.77
CA ILE A 42 11.97 -13.51 -10.19
C ILE A 42 10.90 -12.66 -10.85
N VAL A 43 11.31 -11.48 -11.33
CA VAL A 43 10.41 -10.46 -11.88
C VAL A 43 10.70 -10.23 -13.35
N SER A 44 9.65 -10.06 -14.14
CA SER A 44 9.72 -9.50 -15.49
C SER A 44 8.62 -8.46 -15.73
N ALA A 45 8.76 -7.63 -16.76
CA ALA A 45 7.76 -6.62 -17.11
C ALA A 45 6.61 -7.25 -17.91
N MET A 46 6.92 -8.18 -18.81
CA MET A 46 5.98 -8.75 -19.77
C MET A 46 5.83 -10.27 -19.64
N SER A 47 4.69 -10.79 -20.10
CA SER A 47 4.42 -12.23 -20.07
C SER A 47 5.44 -13.02 -20.89
N VAL A 48 5.84 -12.52 -22.06
CA VAL A 48 6.82 -13.18 -22.94
C VAL A 48 8.16 -13.41 -22.25
N GLU A 49 8.55 -12.54 -21.33
CA GLU A 49 9.79 -12.64 -20.55
C GLU A 49 9.69 -13.68 -19.42
N LEU A 50 8.48 -13.95 -18.91
CA LEU A 50 8.24 -14.83 -17.77
C LEU A 50 7.84 -16.26 -18.17
N ASN A 51 7.13 -16.42 -19.30
CA ASN A 51 6.44 -17.66 -19.66
C ASN A 51 7.37 -18.89 -19.61
N ALA A 52 8.57 -18.77 -20.18
CA ALA A 52 9.54 -19.87 -20.23
C ALA A 52 10.06 -20.30 -18.84
N LEU A 53 9.98 -19.41 -17.84
CA LEU A 53 10.33 -19.69 -16.44
C LEU A 53 9.15 -20.31 -15.70
N VAL A 54 7.94 -19.78 -15.88
CA VAL A 54 6.70 -20.33 -15.31
C VAL A 54 6.48 -21.77 -15.78
N GLU A 55 6.62 -22.03 -17.09
CA GLU A 55 6.48 -23.38 -17.66
C GLU A 55 7.49 -24.39 -17.11
N ALA A 56 8.69 -23.93 -16.76
CA ALA A 56 9.75 -24.77 -16.19
C ALA A 56 9.62 -24.96 -14.67
N THR A 57 8.82 -24.13 -14.00
CA THR A 57 8.71 -24.13 -12.53
C THR A 57 7.74 -25.20 -12.08
N LYS A 58 8.13 -25.95 -11.04
CA LYS A 58 7.18 -26.82 -10.33
C LYS A 58 6.37 -25.96 -9.37
N ILE A 59 5.26 -25.41 -9.87
CA ILE A 59 4.39 -24.51 -9.11
C ILE A 59 3.67 -25.27 -8.00
N SER A 60 3.70 -24.70 -6.81
CA SER A 60 3.05 -25.19 -5.59
C SER A 60 1.83 -24.35 -5.19
N LYS A 61 1.86 -23.05 -5.48
CA LYS A 61 0.78 -22.10 -5.21
C LYS A 61 0.75 -21.01 -6.27
N THR A 62 -0.45 -20.55 -6.60
CA THR A 62 -0.71 -19.41 -7.48
C THR A 62 -1.70 -18.50 -6.79
N GLU A 63 -1.38 -17.21 -6.71
CA GLU A 63 -2.19 -16.22 -6.01
C GLU A 63 -2.22 -14.90 -6.78
N GLU A 64 -3.34 -14.19 -6.68
CA GLU A 64 -3.51 -12.85 -7.25
C GLU A 64 -3.44 -11.82 -6.13
N ILE A 65 -2.46 -10.91 -6.22
CA ILE A 65 -2.27 -9.82 -5.26
C ILE A 65 -2.01 -8.55 -6.07
N ALA A 66 -2.71 -7.46 -5.75
CA ALA A 66 -2.55 -6.16 -6.41
C ALA A 66 -2.70 -6.22 -7.96
N GLY A 67 -3.53 -7.13 -8.47
CA GLY A 67 -3.72 -7.35 -9.91
C GLY A 67 -2.54 -8.05 -10.61
N ASN A 68 -1.59 -8.61 -9.85
CA ASN A 68 -0.49 -9.41 -10.34
C ASN A 68 -0.67 -10.88 -9.93
N THR A 69 -0.38 -11.80 -10.86
CA THR A 69 -0.31 -13.24 -10.58
C THR A 69 1.09 -13.62 -10.08
N PHE A 70 1.16 -14.15 -8.86
CA PHE A 70 2.38 -14.70 -8.27
C PHE A 70 2.37 -16.22 -8.33
N TYR A 71 3.51 -16.81 -8.69
CA TYR A 71 3.71 -18.25 -8.79
C TYR A 71 4.80 -18.70 -7.82
N GLU A 72 4.41 -19.32 -6.72
CA GLU A 72 5.33 -19.90 -5.74
C GLU A 72 5.64 -21.35 -6.13
N GLY A 73 6.92 -21.72 -6.16
CA GLY A 73 7.30 -23.08 -6.50
C GLY A 73 8.79 -23.33 -6.40
N VAL A 74 9.23 -24.41 -7.04
CA VAL A 74 10.64 -24.80 -7.10
C VAL A 74 11.10 -24.80 -8.56
N LEU A 75 12.18 -24.09 -8.86
CA LEU A 75 12.83 -24.08 -10.17
C LEU A 75 14.31 -24.41 -10.01
N ASN A 76 14.78 -25.43 -10.72
CA ASN A 76 16.16 -25.93 -10.66
C ASN A 76 16.69 -26.19 -9.22
N GLY A 77 15.80 -26.58 -8.31
CA GLY A 77 16.15 -26.89 -6.91
C GLY A 77 16.18 -25.69 -5.96
N VAL A 78 15.78 -24.51 -6.43
CA VAL A 78 15.67 -23.28 -5.63
C VAL A 78 14.19 -22.93 -5.44
N ASP A 79 13.82 -22.52 -4.22
CA ASP A 79 12.49 -21.97 -3.94
C ASP A 79 12.37 -20.59 -4.58
N VAL A 80 11.33 -20.39 -5.38
CA VAL A 80 11.16 -19.19 -6.21
C VAL A 80 9.74 -18.64 -6.12
N VAL A 81 9.62 -17.33 -6.29
CA VAL A 81 8.34 -16.64 -6.53
C VAL A 81 8.47 -15.86 -7.83
N LEU A 82 7.70 -16.27 -8.84
CA LEU A 82 7.72 -15.64 -10.16
C LEU A 82 6.54 -14.69 -10.28
N VAL A 83 6.76 -13.51 -10.88
CA VAL A 83 5.69 -12.53 -11.10
C VAL A 83 5.98 -11.66 -12.32
N LYS A 84 4.90 -11.34 -13.05
CA LYS A 84 4.92 -10.30 -14.08
C LYS A 84 4.49 -8.98 -13.44
N ALA A 85 5.39 -8.01 -13.36
CA ALA A 85 5.10 -6.70 -12.78
C ALA A 85 4.16 -5.85 -13.65
N GLY A 86 4.35 -5.87 -14.97
CA GLY A 86 3.83 -4.86 -15.88
C GLY A 86 4.91 -3.85 -16.28
N ILE A 87 4.63 -3.06 -17.32
CA ILE A 87 5.59 -2.10 -17.89
C ILE A 87 5.57 -0.79 -17.10
N GLY A 88 6.76 -0.23 -16.87
CA GLY A 88 6.97 1.06 -16.25
C GLY A 88 7.31 1.00 -14.76
N LYS A 89 7.85 2.12 -14.28
CA LYS A 89 8.48 2.25 -12.95
C LYS A 89 7.50 1.99 -11.81
N VAL A 90 6.26 2.47 -11.94
CA VAL A 90 5.23 2.38 -10.88
C VAL A 90 4.83 0.93 -10.61
N LEU A 91 4.52 0.17 -11.67
CA LEU A 91 4.10 -1.23 -11.54
C LEU A 91 5.26 -2.10 -11.06
N ALA A 92 6.47 -1.85 -11.56
CA ALA A 92 7.69 -2.52 -11.11
C ALA A 92 7.96 -2.28 -9.61
N ALA A 93 7.81 -1.05 -9.11
CA ALA A 93 7.99 -0.72 -7.70
C ALA A 93 6.99 -1.45 -6.80
N SER A 94 5.70 -1.37 -7.14
CA SER A 94 4.64 -2.03 -6.35
C SER A 94 4.83 -3.54 -6.30
N CYS A 95 5.22 -4.14 -7.42
CA CYS A 95 5.45 -5.58 -7.52
C CYS A 95 6.68 -6.04 -6.72
N ALA A 96 7.80 -5.32 -6.85
CA ALA A 96 9.02 -5.60 -6.10
C ALA A 96 8.79 -5.49 -4.58
N GLU A 97 8.04 -4.47 -4.15
CA GLU A 97 7.68 -4.34 -2.73
C GLU A 97 6.82 -5.52 -2.27
N THR A 98 5.82 -5.93 -3.05
CA THR A 98 4.94 -7.02 -2.66
C THR A 98 5.68 -8.36 -2.56
N LEU A 99 6.70 -8.60 -3.40
CA LEU A 99 7.61 -9.74 -3.22
C LEU A 99 8.34 -9.70 -1.87
N ILE A 100 8.80 -8.52 -1.45
CA ILE A 100 9.58 -8.35 -0.22
C ILE A 100 8.68 -8.54 1.00
N ASP A 101 7.52 -7.88 1.05
CA ASP A 101 6.70 -7.84 2.26
C ASP A 101 5.70 -9.01 2.36
N THR A 102 5.24 -9.57 1.24
CA THR A 102 4.28 -10.69 1.27
C THR A 102 4.98 -12.05 1.19
N TYR A 103 6.00 -12.16 0.33
CA TYR A 103 6.69 -13.42 0.09
C TYR A 103 8.04 -13.53 0.81
N HIS A 104 8.50 -12.44 1.44
CA HIS A 104 9.74 -12.40 2.22
C HIS A 104 10.93 -12.94 1.44
N VAL A 105 11.02 -12.54 0.17
CA VAL A 105 12.08 -13.02 -0.73
C VAL A 105 13.46 -12.69 -0.17
N GLY A 106 14.37 -13.65 -0.28
CA GLY A 106 15.77 -13.47 0.13
C GLY A 106 16.59 -12.65 -0.87
N GLY A 107 16.12 -12.53 -2.11
CA GLY A 107 16.74 -11.72 -3.16
C GLY A 107 15.80 -11.56 -4.35
N ILE A 108 16.11 -10.61 -5.23
CA ILE A 108 15.35 -10.34 -6.45
C ILE A 108 16.25 -10.45 -7.68
N VAL A 109 15.79 -11.18 -8.68
CA VAL A 109 16.35 -11.19 -10.02
C VAL A 109 15.32 -10.60 -10.97
N PHE A 110 15.61 -9.42 -11.52
CA PHE A 110 14.78 -8.84 -12.57
C PHE A 110 15.39 -9.16 -13.93
N THR A 111 14.66 -9.98 -14.69
CA THR A 111 15.03 -10.46 -16.01
C THR A 111 14.14 -9.85 -17.08
N GLY A 112 14.67 -9.63 -18.28
CA GLY A 112 13.88 -9.11 -19.39
C GLY A 112 14.72 -8.71 -20.58
N ILE A 113 14.15 -7.84 -21.41
CA ILE A 113 14.79 -7.27 -22.59
C ILE A 113 15.01 -5.76 -22.45
N ALA A 114 15.95 -5.21 -23.21
CA ALA A 114 16.24 -3.78 -23.24
C ALA A 114 16.75 -3.33 -24.62
N GLY A 115 16.78 -2.02 -24.83
CA GLY A 115 17.44 -1.41 -25.98
C GLY A 115 18.94 -1.24 -25.73
N GLY A 116 19.76 -1.66 -26.69
CA GLY A 116 21.21 -1.55 -26.62
C GLY A 116 21.69 -0.11 -26.83
N VAL A 117 22.30 0.48 -25.81
CA VAL A 117 22.78 1.86 -25.84
C VAL A 117 24.27 1.91 -26.12
N GLY A 118 25.09 1.03 -25.55
CA GLY A 118 26.55 1.06 -25.72
C GLY A 118 26.99 0.82 -27.17
N ASP A 119 28.05 1.49 -27.62
CA ASP A 119 28.55 1.35 -29.01
C ASP A 119 28.94 -0.11 -29.34
N ASP A 120 29.47 -0.86 -28.36
CA ASP A 120 29.89 -2.26 -28.49
C ASP A 120 28.81 -3.29 -28.07
N VAL A 121 27.60 -2.84 -27.69
CA VAL A 121 26.52 -3.71 -27.18
C VAL A 121 25.55 -4.08 -28.29
N ASN A 122 25.52 -5.34 -28.73
CA ASN A 122 24.73 -5.79 -29.89
C ASN A 122 23.40 -6.45 -29.53
N VAL A 123 22.50 -6.57 -30.51
CA VAL A 123 21.27 -7.36 -30.36
C VAL A 123 21.66 -8.80 -30.00
N MET A 124 20.96 -9.39 -29.03
CA MET A 124 21.29 -10.66 -28.37
C MET A 124 22.52 -10.67 -27.45
N ASP A 125 23.19 -9.54 -27.25
CA ASP A 125 24.12 -9.42 -26.12
C ASP A 125 23.33 -9.25 -24.81
N MET A 126 24.00 -9.53 -23.70
CA MET A 126 23.44 -9.33 -22.37
C MET A 126 24.19 -8.26 -21.60
N VAL A 127 23.46 -7.36 -20.95
CA VAL A 127 24.01 -6.40 -19.98
C VAL A 127 23.56 -6.81 -18.58
N ILE A 128 24.54 -6.97 -17.69
CA ILE A 128 24.33 -7.13 -16.25
C ILE A 128 24.58 -5.77 -15.61
N ALA A 129 23.61 -5.24 -14.88
CA ALA A 129 23.76 -3.95 -14.23
C ALA A 129 24.88 -3.99 -13.19
N THR A 130 25.70 -2.95 -13.14
CA THR A 130 26.57 -2.64 -11.99
C THR A 130 25.99 -1.48 -11.17
N GLU A 131 25.31 -0.57 -11.86
CA GLU A 131 24.55 0.54 -11.30
C GLU A 131 23.38 0.83 -12.25
N LEU A 132 22.34 1.49 -11.74
CA LEU A 132 21.20 1.96 -12.51
C LEU A 132 20.98 3.46 -12.29
N VAL A 133 20.32 4.09 -13.26
CA VAL A 133 19.95 5.50 -13.20
C VAL A 133 18.52 5.68 -13.65
N GLN A 134 17.77 6.57 -12.97
CA GLN A 134 16.52 7.08 -13.52
C GLN A 134 16.84 8.28 -14.41
N HIS A 135 16.85 8.06 -15.74
CA HIS A 135 17.34 9.06 -16.69
C HIS A 135 16.34 10.21 -16.92
N ASP A 136 15.06 9.96 -16.64
CA ASP A 136 13.92 10.87 -16.76
C ASP A 136 13.62 11.66 -15.47
N TYR A 137 14.43 11.47 -14.42
CA TYR A 137 14.25 12.18 -13.15
C TYR A 137 15.02 13.50 -13.09
N GLY A 138 14.31 14.62 -12.99
CA GLY A 138 14.96 15.93 -13.12
C GLY A 138 14.05 17.13 -12.95
N THR A 139 14.44 18.21 -13.62
CA THR A 139 13.71 19.47 -13.71
C THR A 139 13.47 19.79 -15.17
N GLU A 140 12.23 20.10 -15.54
CA GLU A 140 11.91 20.62 -16.87
C GLU A 140 11.98 22.15 -16.85
N THR A 141 12.93 22.74 -17.58
CA THR A 141 13.12 24.21 -17.63
C THR A 141 12.71 24.78 -18.99
N ASN A 142 12.63 26.10 -19.11
CA ASN A 142 12.48 26.75 -20.42
C ASN A 142 13.62 26.47 -21.41
N SER A 143 14.77 25.93 -20.94
CA SER A 143 15.90 25.53 -21.79
C SER A 143 15.95 24.02 -22.06
N GLY A 144 14.97 23.27 -21.56
CA GLY A 144 14.87 21.81 -21.65
C GLY A 144 15.11 21.10 -20.31
N PHE A 145 15.15 19.77 -20.38
CA PHE A 145 15.27 18.88 -19.24
C PHE A 145 16.67 18.88 -18.61
N GLU A 146 16.73 19.05 -17.29
CA GLU A 146 17.94 18.99 -16.48
C GLU A 146 17.86 17.84 -15.47
N TRP A 147 18.71 16.83 -15.67
CA TRP A 147 18.83 15.72 -14.72
C TRP A 147 19.51 16.16 -13.42
N ASN A 148 18.99 15.73 -12.27
CA ASN A 148 19.47 16.19 -10.97
C ASN A 148 19.94 15.06 -10.01
N GLY A 149 19.83 13.80 -10.41
CA GLY A 149 20.32 12.63 -9.66
C GLY A 149 19.61 12.32 -8.34
N LYS A 150 18.59 13.07 -7.93
CA LYS A 150 17.96 12.90 -6.61
C LYS A 150 17.14 11.61 -6.47
N ALA A 151 16.86 10.91 -7.57
CA ALA A 151 16.24 9.59 -7.55
C ALA A 151 17.16 8.49 -7.01
N GLY A 152 18.47 8.67 -7.15
CA GLY A 152 19.47 7.70 -6.74
C GLY A 152 19.56 7.57 -5.23
N SER A 153 19.92 6.39 -4.74
CA SER A 153 20.26 6.23 -3.33
C SER A 153 21.68 6.71 -3.02
N ASN A 154 22.59 6.65 -4.01
CA ASN A 154 23.89 7.32 -3.90
C ASN A 154 23.74 8.81 -4.22
N GLN A 155 23.72 9.67 -3.20
CA GLN A 155 23.54 11.11 -3.35
C GLN A 155 24.74 11.83 -3.98
N GLU A 156 25.93 11.20 -4.03
CA GLU A 156 27.10 11.79 -4.68
C GLU A 156 27.05 11.62 -6.19
N THR A 157 26.60 10.46 -6.66
CA THR A 157 26.60 10.10 -8.09
C THR A 157 25.22 10.18 -8.73
N GLY A 158 24.14 10.15 -7.95
CA GLY A 158 22.76 10.02 -8.41
C GLY A 158 22.40 8.61 -8.92
N MET A 159 23.28 7.63 -8.72
CA MET A 159 23.09 6.25 -9.17
C MET A 159 22.42 5.38 -8.10
N ILE A 160 21.90 4.22 -8.53
CA ILE A 160 21.30 3.18 -7.71
C ILE A 160 22.17 1.93 -7.84
N PRO A 161 22.91 1.53 -6.80
CA PRO A 161 23.76 0.34 -6.85
C PRO A 161 22.91 -0.95 -6.85
N VAL A 162 23.51 -2.04 -7.31
CA VAL A 162 22.96 -3.40 -7.17
C VAL A 162 23.86 -4.26 -6.29
N ASP A 163 23.34 -5.41 -5.85
CA ASP A 163 24.11 -6.33 -5.02
C ASP A 163 25.24 -6.98 -5.82
N GLU A 164 26.47 -6.90 -5.30
CA GLU A 164 27.66 -7.45 -5.97
C GLU A 164 27.60 -8.98 -6.09
N SER A 165 27.05 -9.67 -5.10
CA SER A 165 27.09 -11.14 -5.03
C SER A 165 26.15 -11.77 -6.04
N LEU A 166 24.88 -11.35 -6.06
CA LEU A 166 23.86 -11.83 -6.98
C LEU A 166 24.13 -11.37 -8.41
N SER A 167 24.64 -10.14 -8.59
CA SER A 167 25.04 -9.64 -9.91
C SER A 167 26.25 -10.39 -10.47
N LYS A 168 27.20 -10.81 -9.61
CA LYS A 168 28.29 -11.69 -10.04
C LYS A 168 27.79 -13.05 -10.51
N ILE A 169 26.85 -13.66 -9.78
CA ILE A 169 26.22 -14.92 -10.20
C ILE A 169 25.52 -14.74 -11.55
N ALA A 170 24.81 -13.63 -11.73
CA ALA A 170 24.18 -13.30 -13.01
C ALA A 170 25.19 -13.20 -14.15
N TYR A 171 26.32 -12.51 -13.94
CA TYR A 171 27.39 -12.37 -14.92
C TYR A 171 28.05 -13.71 -15.29
N ASP A 172 28.43 -14.52 -14.30
CA ASP A 172 29.08 -15.81 -14.55
C ASP A 172 28.13 -16.77 -15.29
N SER A 173 26.84 -16.74 -14.93
CA SER A 173 25.79 -17.53 -15.58
C SER A 173 25.53 -17.07 -17.01
N ALA A 174 25.50 -15.75 -17.25
CA ALA A 174 25.39 -15.19 -18.59
C ALA A 174 26.58 -15.58 -19.46
N CYS A 175 27.81 -15.49 -18.94
CA CYS A 175 29.01 -15.92 -19.65
C CYS A 175 28.97 -17.40 -20.03
N THR A 176 28.41 -18.24 -19.15
CA THR A 176 28.25 -19.68 -19.40
C THR A 176 27.25 -19.97 -20.52
N VAL A 177 26.15 -19.21 -20.58
CA VAL A 177 25.07 -19.40 -21.57
C VAL A 177 25.40 -18.77 -22.92
N LEU A 178 25.93 -17.54 -22.94
CA LEU A 178 26.11 -16.75 -24.17
C LEU A 178 27.56 -16.72 -24.70
N GLY A 179 28.55 -17.00 -23.85
CA GLY A 179 29.95 -16.68 -24.10
C GLY A 179 30.33 -15.29 -23.57
N ALA A 180 31.51 -15.16 -22.97
CA ALA A 180 31.95 -13.92 -22.31
C ALA A 180 32.05 -12.71 -23.24
N GLU A 181 32.23 -12.93 -24.55
CA GLU A 181 32.29 -11.89 -25.57
C GLU A 181 30.94 -11.19 -25.84
N LYS A 182 29.82 -11.79 -25.38
CA LYS A 182 28.46 -11.24 -25.54
C LYS A 182 27.89 -10.69 -24.23
N VAL A 183 28.68 -10.67 -23.15
CA VAL A 183 28.21 -10.29 -21.83
C VAL A 183 28.97 -9.07 -21.36
N HIS A 184 28.21 -8.02 -21.08
CA HIS A 184 28.71 -6.72 -20.64
C HIS A 184 28.27 -6.44 -19.21
N GLN A 185 29.07 -5.66 -18.48
CA GLN A 185 28.71 -5.14 -17.16
C GLN A 185 28.77 -3.61 -17.20
N GLY A 186 27.72 -2.94 -16.73
CA GLY A 186 27.72 -1.48 -16.71
C GLY A 186 26.38 -0.88 -16.32
N VAL A 187 26.21 0.41 -16.66
CA VAL A 187 25.04 1.19 -16.29
C VAL A 187 23.84 0.82 -17.17
N ILE A 188 22.69 0.59 -16.54
CA ILE A 188 21.39 0.49 -17.21
C ILE A 188 20.57 1.73 -16.88
N ALA A 189 20.11 2.44 -17.91
CA ALA A 189 19.27 3.62 -17.77
C ALA A 189 17.78 3.24 -17.79
N THR A 190 17.03 3.70 -16.80
CA THR A 190 15.59 3.41 -16.66
C THR A 190 14.78 4.70 -16.75
N GLY A 191 13.65 4.66 -17.45
CA GLY A 191 12.67 5.75 -17.46
C GLY A 191 11.34 5.28 -18.00
N ASP A 192 10.25 6.03 -17.80
CA ASP A 192 8.92 5.66 -18.31
C ASP A 192 8.77 5.96 -19.82
N GLN A 193 9.86 5.80 -20.58
CA GLN A 193 9.94 6.13 -22.00
C GLN A 193 10.55 4.96 -22.76
N PHE A 194 9.84 4.46 -23.78
CA PHE A 194 10.44 3.58 -24.77
C PHE A 194 11.37 4.42 -25.66
N ILE A 195 12.67 4.15 -25.65
CA ILE A 195 13.65 4.95 -26.40
C ILE A 195 13.77 4.45 -27.83
N SER A 196 13.48 5.33 -28.79
CA SER A 196 13.63 5.14 -30.23
C SER A 196 14.18 6.42 -30.89
N SER A 197 15.24 6.95 -30.29
CA SER A 197 15.84 8.25 -30.66
C SER A 197 17.36 8.15 -30.66
N GLU A 198 17.98 8.29 -31.82
CA GLU A 198 19.44 8.18 -31.97
C GLU A 198 20.16 9.27 -31.16
N SER A 199 19.61 10.49 -31.14
CA SER A 199 20.19 11.58 -30.35
C SER A 199 20.06 11.33 -28.85
N TYR A 200 18.94 10.74 -28.41
CA TYR A 200 18.74 10.46 -26.99
C TYR A 200 19.62 9.28 -26.53
N VAL A 201 19.81 8.25 -27.35
CA VAL A 201 20.81 7.19 -27.12
C VAL A 201 22.20 7.80 -26.90
N LYS A 202 22.61 8.76 -27.73
CA LYS A 202 23.89 9.47 -27.57
C LYS A 202 23.95 10.30 -26.28
N GLU A 203 22.84 10.87 -25.82
CA GLU A 203 22.77 11.51 -24.50
C GLU A 203 22.97 10.48 -23.37
N LEU A 204 22.27 9.35 -23.40
CA LEU A 204 22.40 8.30 -22.39
C LEU A 204 23.83 7.76 -22.30
N GLN A 205 24.49 7.57 -23.44
CA GLN A 205 25.91 7.22 -23.51
C GLN A 205 26.80 8.30 -22.88
N THR A 206 26.64 9.56 -23.30
CA THR A 206 27.55 10.64 -22.93
C THR A 206 27.41 11.02 -21.45
N LYS A 207 26.17 11.04 -20.96
CA LYS A 207 25.82 11.54 -19.62
C LYS A 207 25.99 10.48 -18.55
N PHE A 208 25.65 9.23 -18.86
CA PHE A 208 25.59 8.16 -17.88
C PHE A 208 26.53 6.99 -18.17
N ASN A 209 27.22 7.01 -19.32
CA ASN A 209 27.98 5.85 -19.79
C ASN A 209 27.11 4.57 -19.82
N ALA A 210 25.84 4.74 -20.21
CA ALA A 210 24.85 3.67 -20.22
C ALA A 210 25.16 2.65 -21.33
N LEU A 211 24.99 1.37 -21.01
CA LEU A 211 25.12 0.26 -21.94
C LEU A 211 23.77 -0.22 -22.48
N ALA A 212 22.71 -0.03 -21.71
CA ALA A 212 21.34 -0.37 -22.11
C ALA A 212 20.33 0.63 -21.52
N CYS A 213 19.13 0.67 -22.11
CA CYS A 213 17.98 1.40 -21.57
C CYS A 213 16.70 0.57 -21.58
N GLU A 214 15.87 0.75 -20.55
CA GLU A 214 14.61 0.03 -20.32
C GLU A 214 13.70 0.84 -19.36
N MET A 215 12.62 0.24 -18.82
CA MET A 215 11.56 0.99 -18.14
C MET A 215 11.30 0.60 -16.67
N GLU A 216 12.03 -0.39 -16.10
CA GLU A 216 11.71 -0.93 -14.77
C GLU A 216 12.90 -1.13 -13.81
N GLY A 217 14.10 -1.36 -14.32
CA GLY A 217 15.23 -1.89 -13.58
C GLY A 217 15.61 -1.03 -12.38
N ALA A 218 15.77 0.27 -12.59
CA ALA A 218 16.12 1.21 -11.51
C ALA A 218 15.02 1.27 -10.44
N SER A 219 13.76 1.07 -10.82
CA SER A 219 12.64 1.03 -9.89
C SER A 219 12.76 -0.17 -8.95
N VAL A 220 12.97 -1.37 -9.50
CA VAL A 220 13.12 -2.60 -8.69
C VAL A 220 14.38 -2.56 -7.84
N ALA A 221 15.50 -2.09 -8.39
CA ALA A 221 16.74 -1.93 -7.63
C ALA A 221 16.56 -0.92 -6.48
N ARG A 222 15.87 0.20 -6.72
CA ARG A 222 15.61 1.21 -5.68
C ARG A 222 14.73 0.68 -4.56
N VAL A 223 13.69 -0.10 -4.88
CA VAL A 223 12.85 -0.77 -3.88
C VAL A 223 13.65 -1.78 -3.07
N ALA A 224 14.43 -2.62 -3.74
CA ALA A 224 15.27 -3.61 -3.06
C ALA A 224 16.28 -2.95 -2.09
N ASP A 225 16.87 -1.82 -2.50
CA ASP A 225 17.79 -1.02 -1.68
C ASP A 225 17.12 -0.42 -0.44
N GLU A 226 15.89 0.14 -0.57
CA GLU A 226 15.10 0.65 0.57
C GLU A 226 14.81 -0.40 1.65
N PHE A 227 14.82 -1.68 1.27
CA PHE A 227 14.53 -2.82 2.15
C PHE A 227 15.76 -3.69 2.43
N HIS A 228 16.92 -3.34 1.90
CA HIS A 228 18.17 -4.09 2.00
C HIS A 228 18.06 -5.55 1.51
N VAL A 229 17.39 -5.75 0.38
CA VAL A 229 17.25 -7.05 -0.29
C VAL A 229 18.23 -7.12 -1.47
N PRO A 230 19.09 -8.16 -1.57
CA PRO A 230 19.97 -8.35 -2.71
C PRO A 230 19.21 -8.35 -4.03
N CYS A 231 19.71 -7.61 -5.01
CA CYS A 231 19.05 -7.44 -6.30
C CYS A 231 20.06 -7.57 -7.44
N ALA A 232 19.68 -8.30 -8.49
CA ALA A 232 20.41 -8.35 -9.75
C ALA A 232 19.47 -8.01 -10.92
N ILE A 233 19.95 -7.13 -11.80
CA ILE A 233 19.22 -6.73 -13.01
C ILE A 233 20.01 -7.22 -14.23
N LEU A 234 19.34 -8.03 -15.07
CA LEU A 234 19.92 -8.54 -16.31
C LEU A 234 18.97 -8.30 -17.48
N ARG A 235 19.53 -7.88 -18.61
CA ARG A 235 18.78 -7.55 -19.83
C ARG A 235 19.46 -8.14 -21.05
N CYS A 236 18.70 -8.86 -21.87
CA CYS A 236 19.13 -9.24 -23.21
C CYS A 236 18.66 -8.18 -24.22
N MET A 237 19.53 -7.76 -25.12
CA MET A 237 19.19 -6.68 -26.05
C MET A 237 18.22 -7.17 -27.13
N SER A 238 17.05 -6.55 -27.22
CA SER A 238 16.05 -6.81 -28.29
C SER A 238 16.31 -5.97 -29.54
N ASP A 239 16.88 -4.79 -29.34
CA ASP A 239 17.05 -3.73 -30.33
C ASP A 239 18.22 -2.80 -29.92
N LYS A 240 18.42 -1.69 -30.63
CA LYS A 240 19.48 -0.70 -30.40
C LYS A 240 18.97 0.65 -29.87
N ALA A 241 17.71 0.72 -29.42
CA ALA A 241 17.01 1.94 -29.00
C ALA A 241 17.06 3.10 -30.04
N ASP A 242 17.44 2.80 -31.28
CA ASP A 242 17.64 3.76 -32.34
C ASP A 242 16.31 4.11 -33.04
N GLY A 243 16.38 4.90 -34.11
CA GLY A 243 15.19 5.35 -34.85
C GLY A 243 14.34 4.23 -35.47
N ILE A 244 14.77 2.96 -35.42
CA ILE A 244 14.04 1.79 -35.92
C ILE A 244 13.79 0.73 -34.82
N ALA A 245 13.97 1.10 -33.55
CA ALA A 245 13.81 0.20 -32.40
C ALA A 245 12.45 -0.51 -32.40
N HIS A 246 11.36 0.20 -32.74
CA HIS A 246 10.02 -0.40 -32.78
C HIS A 246 9.91 -1.60 -33.75
N ASP A 247 10.56 -1.52 -34.92
CA ASP A 247 10.51 -2.59 -35.93
C ASP A 247 11.41 -3.77 -35.56
N THR A 248 12.60 -3.48 -35.01
CA THR A 248 13.58 -4.51 -34.63
C THR A 248 13.19 -5.24 -33.34
N TYR A 249 12.62 -4.51 -32.37
CA TYR A 249 12.00 -5.06 -31.16
C TYR A 249 10.99 -6.15 -31.51
N ALA A 250 10.06 -5.86 -32.43
CA ALA A 250 8.97 -6.76 -32.81
C ALA A 250 9.47 -8.09 -33.41
N PHE A 251 10.68 -8.13 -33.96
CA PHE A 251 11.28 -9.34 -34.54
C PHE A 251 12.04 -10.19 -33.52
N ASN A 252 12.70 -9.58 -32.54
CA ASN A 252 13.66 -10.26 -31.68
C ASN A 252 13.16 -10.53 -30.25
N TYR A 253 12.11 -9.86 -29.79
CA TYR A 253 11.75 -9.85 -28.35
C TYR A 253 11.54 -11.25 -27.75
N THR A 254 11.00 -12.21 -28.51
CA THR A 254 10.79 -13.58 -28.02
C THR A 254 12.11 -14.33 -27.83
N GLU A 255 13.05 -14.19 -28.75
CA GLU A 255 14.36 -14.88 -28.67
C GLU A 255 15.23 -14.28 -27.57
N ALA A 256 15.25 -12.94 -27.47
CA ALA A 256 15.91 -12.23 -26.38
C ALA A 256 15.32 -12.63 -25.01
N SER A 257 13.99 -12.70 -24.90
CA SER A 257 13.30 -13.17 -23.69
C SER A 257 13.70 -14.59 -23.28
N ASN A 258 13.72 -15.53 -24.24
CA ASN A 258 14.14 -16.91 -24.00
C ASN A 258 15.61 -17.01 -23.59
N THR A 259 16.46 -16.13 -24.11
CA THR A 259 17.87 -16.03 -23.74
C THR A 259 18.01 -15.56 -22.29
N SER A 260 17.32 -14.50 -21.90
CA SER A 260 17.27 -14.03 -20.51
C SER A 260 16.76 -15.13 -19.56
N ALA A 261 15.69 -15.84 -19.93
CA ALA A 261 15.19 -16.97 -19.14
C ALA A 261 16.20 -18.12 -19.00
N SER A 262 17.02 -18.37 -20.03
CA SER A 262 18.06 -19.40 -20.00
C SER A 262 19.18 -19.01 -19.02
N VAL A 263 19.56 -17.74 -18.97
CA VAL A 263 20.53 -17.23 -17.99
C VAL A 263 19.99 -17.35 -16.57
N VAL A 264 18.73 -16.99 -16.32
CA VAL A 264 18.11 -17.16 -14.99
C VAL A 264 18.13 -18.64 -14.56
N LYS A 265 17.81 -19.58 -15.46
CA LYS A 265 17.90 -21.02 -15.16
C LYS A 265 19.32 -21.46 -14.78
N GLU A 266 20.34 -20.89 -15.41
CA GLU A 266 21.74 -21.16 -15.07
C GLU A 266 22.18 -20.50 -13.75
N MET A 267 21.66 -19.31 -13.43
CA MET A 267 21.83 -18.69 -12.11
C MET A 267 21.29 -19.62 -11.02
N LEU A 268 20.09 -20.16 -11.21
CA LEU A 268 19.47 -21.08 -10.24
C LEU A 268 20.26 -22.39 -10.11
N ASN A 269 20.81 -22.93 -11.20
CA ASN A 269 21.72 -24.08 -11.15
C ASN A 269 22.94 -23.78 -10.28
N THR A 270 23.54 -22.59 -10.45
CA THR A 270 24.71 -22.14 -9.69
C THR A 270 24.36 -21.97 -8.21
N ILE A 271 23.25 -21.29 -7.90
CA ILE A 271 22.76 -21.09 -6.52
C ILE A 271 22.53 -22.44 -5.83
N ALA A 272 21.85 -23.38 -6.48
CA ALA A 272 21.56 -24.69 -5.92
C ALA A 272 22.83 -25.54 -5.73
N LYS A 273 23.74 -25.53 -6.71
CA LYS A 273 24.99 -26.29 -6.68
C LYS A 273 25.94 -25.80 -5.60
N ASP A 274 26.14 -24.48 -5.52
CA ASP A 274 27.11 -23.86 -4.63
C ASP A 274 26.51 -23.56 -3.25
N ARG A 275 25.21 -23.82 -3.05
CA ARG A 275 24.45 -23.54 -1.82
C ARG A 275 24.62 -22.10 -1.38
N VAL A 276 24.42 -21.19 -2.33
CA VAL A 276 24.47 -19.75 -2.07
C VAL A 276 23.35 -19.44 -1.08
N ALA A 277 23.72 -19.02 0.13
CA ALA A 277 22.76 -18.65 1.16
C ALA A 277 22.08 -17.34 0.75
N LEU A 278 20.77 -17.39 0.56
CA LEU A 278 19.97 -16.17 0.44
C LEU A 278 19.69 -15.64 1.86
N PRO A 279 19.63 -14.31 2.04
CA PRO A 279 19.15 -13.72 3.28
C PRO A 279 17.90 -14.43 3.80
N ALA A 280 17.86 -14.62 5.12
CA ALA A 280 16.71 -15.19 5.78
C ALA A 280 15.46 -14.35 5.46
N ALA A 281 14.33 -15.04 5.27
CA ALA A 281 13.05 -14.37 5.20
C ALA A 281 12.89 -13.48 6.44
N LYS A 282 12.61 -12.18 6.23
CA LYS A 282 12.37 -11.25 7.34
C LYS A 282 11.28 -11.82 8.26
N ASP A 283 11.39 -11.56 9.56
CA ASP A 283 10.35 -11.93 10.51
C ASP A 283 9.00 -11.38 10.04
N VAL A 284 8.01 -12.26 9.94
CA VAL A 284 6.66 -11.90 9.50
C VAL A 284 6.03 -11.03 10.58
N ALA A 285 6.09 -9.71 10.39
CA ALA A 285 5.29 -8.80 11.19
C ALA A 285 3.81 -9.08 10.86
N ALA A 286 3.00 -9.38 11.88
CA ALA A 286 1.57 -9.54 11.66
C ALA A 286 0.98 -8.22 11.14
N LYS A 287 0.28 -8.28 10.01
CA LYS A 287 -0.47 -7.17 9.43
C LYS A 287 -1.34 -6.50 10.51
N ASP A 288 -1.30 -5.18 10.61
CA ASP A 288 -2.24 -4.44 11.48
C ASP A 288 -3.64 -4.57 10.87
N THR A 289 -4.49 -5.36 11.51
CA THR A 289 -5.85 -5.62 11.02
C THR A 289 -6.84 -4.53 11.35
N THR A 290 -6.46 -3.51 12.13
CA THR A 290 -7.32 -2.38 12.49
C THR A 290 -7.60 -1.55 11.22
N PRO A 291 -8.86 -1.33 10.81
CA PRO A 291 -9.15 -0.48 9.67
C PRO A 291 -8.73 0.97 9.91
N ARG A 292 -7.88 1.53 9.04
CA ARG A 292 -7.36 2.90 9.14
C ARG A 292 -7.53 3.70 7.86
N THR A 293 -7.68 5.01 7.97
CA THR A 293 -7.41 5.92 6.84
C THR A 293 -5.89 6.12 6.75
N ALA A 294 -5.32 5.82 5.59
CA ALA A 294 -3.91 6.07 5.34
C ALA A 294 -3.69 7.50 4.87
N ILE A 295 -2.69 8.18 5.41
CA ILE A 295 -2.28 9.51 4.98
C ILE A 295 -0.84 9.43 4.51
N ILE A 296 -0.63 9.74 3.23
CA ILE A 296 0.69 9.72 2.60
C ILE A 296 1.10 11.15 2.28
N SER A 297 2.38 11.47 2.43
CA SER A 297 3.00 12.68 1.88
C SER A 297 4.34 12.36 1.24
N ALA A 298 4.87 13.26 0.39
CA ALA A 298 6.15 13.06 -0.27
C ALA A 298 7.32 13.57 0.61
N MET A 299 7.11 14.69 1.29
CA MET A 299 8.16 15.40 2.03
C MET A 299 7.88 15.49 3.52
N SER A 300 8.95 15.62 4.32
CA SER A 300 8.85 15.72 5.78
C SER A 300 8.09 16.95 6.23
N VAL A 301 8.20 18.07 5.50
CA VAL A 301 7.46 19.31 5.81
C VAL A 301 5.95 19.14 5.67
N GLU A 302 5.50 18.30 4.74
CA GLU A 302 4.09 17.99 4.52
C GLU A 302 3.54 17.07 5.62
N LEU A 303 4.34 16.05 6.02
CA LEU A 303 3.91 15.09 7.04
C LEU A 303 3.91 15.71 8.44
N LYS A 304 4.88 16.58 8.74
CA LYS A 304 5.17 17.04 10.09
C LYS A 304 3.94 17.66 10.77
N ALA A 305 3.22 18.53 10.08
CA ALA A 305 2.04 19.18 10.64
C ALA A 305 0.92 18.19 11.02
N LEU A 306 0.83 17.06 10.31
CA LEU A 306 -0.15 16.02 10.59
C LEU A 306 0.26 15.12 11.75
N VAL A 307 1.55 14.78 11.82
CA VAL A 307 2.10 14.01 12.96
C VAL A 307 2.00 14.82 14.24
N ASP A 308 2.33 16.12 14.20
CA ASP A 308 2.22 17.02 15.37
C ASP A 308 0.76 17.18 15.85
N ALA A 309 -0.22 17.06 14.94
CA ALA A 309 -1.65 17.17 15.25
C ALA A 309 -2.30 15.85 15.68
N ALA A 310 -1.66 14.71 15.39
CA ALA A 310 -2.20 13.40 15.67
C ALA A 310 -1.81 12.90 17.07
N ASP A 311 -2.71 12.16 17.71
CA ASP A 311 -2.42 11.36 18.90
C ASP A 311 -1.71 10.07 18.45
N ILE A 312 -0.37 10.13 18.36
CA ILE A 312 0.47 9.01 17.93
C ILE A 312 0.55 7.98 19.05
N GLN A 313 0.10 6.76 18.74
CA GLN A 313 0.03 5.65 19.69
C GLN A 313 1.15 4.65 19.49
N LYS A 314 1.63 4.50 18.26
CA LYS A 314 2.68 3.55 17.89
C LYS A 314 3.46 4.08 16.68
N GLU A 315 4.76 3.88 16.70
CA GLU A 315 5.62 4.01 15.53
C GLU A 315 6.08 2.63 15.07
N THR A 316 6.14 2.40 13.76
CA THR A 316 6.65 1.16 13.17
C THR A 316 7.53 1.52 11.99
N VAL A 317 8.63 0.80 11.80
CA VAL A 317 9.53 1.01 10.66
C VAL A 317 9.31 -0.10 9.65
N ILE A 318 9.06 0.26 8.40
CA ILE A 318 8.94 -0.67 7.26
C ILE A 318 9.83 -0.11 6.15
N GLY A 319 10.74 -0.93 5.62
CA GLY A 319 11.85 -0.45 4.79
C GLY A 319 12.66 0.61 5.52
N SER A 320 12.85 1.76 4.88
CA SER A 320 13.57 2.91 5.47
C SER A 320 12.65 3.94 6.14
N LYS A 321 11.32 3.72 6.16
CA LYS A 321 10.34 4.74 6.58
C LYS A 321 9.70 4.42 7.91
N THR A 322 9.40 5.48 8.65
CA THR A 322 8.59 5.44 9.87
C THR A 322 7.13 5.65 9.52
N TYR A 323 6.31 4.72 9.98
CA TYR A 323 4.85 4.73 9.94
C TYR A 323 4.34 5.13 11.32
N TYR A 324 3.56 6.21 11.37
CA TYR A 324 2.97 6.73 12.60
C TYR A 324 1.52 6.27 12.68
N VAL A 325 1.21 5.44 13.67
CA VAL A 325 -0.12 4.87 13.89
C VAL A 325 -0.77 5.57 15.07
N GLY A 326 -1.98 6.07 14.88
CA GLY A 326 -2.65 6.85 15.92
C GLY A 326 -4.05 7.31 15.53
N LYS A 327 -4.47 8.43 16.14
CA LYS A 327 -5.74 9.09 15.84
C LYS A 327 -5.53 10.54 15.40
N LEU A 328 -6.21 10.95 14.33
CA LEU A 328 -6.25 12.34 13.89
C LEU A 328 -7.71 12.79 13.85
N ASN A 329 -8.06 13.78 14.68
CA ASN A 329 -9.44 14.27 14.81
C ASN A 329 -10.49 13.16 14.97
N GLY A 330 -10.16 12.13 15.76
CA GLY A 330 -11.02 10.99 16.07
C GLY A 330 -10.95 9.82 15.08
N GLU A 331 -10.41 10.02 13.87
CA GLU A 331 -10.23 8.98 12.86
C GLU A 331 -8.99 8.13 13.17
N ASP A 332 -9.08 6.82 12.99
CA ASP A 332 -7.94 5.92 13.10
C ASP A 332 -7.07 6.03 11.85
N VAL A 333 -5.81 6.44 12.03
CA VAL A 333 -4.92 6.79 10.93
C VAL A 333 -3.59 6.04 10.99
N VAL A 334 -3.00 5.87 9.81
CA VAL A 334 -1.57 5.55 9.64
C VAL A 334 -0.97 6.60 8.71
N LEU A 335 0.12 7.24 9.14
CA LEU A 335 0.79 8.30 8.40
C LEU A 335 2.18 7.86 7.96
N VAL A 336 2.58 8.16 6.72
CA VAL A 336 3.92 7.87 6.20
C VAL A 336 4.40 8.95 5.23
N GLN A 337 5.70 9.25 5.28
CA GLN A 337 6.39 10.02 4.25
C GLN A 337 6.99 9.04 3.23
N ALA A 338 6.42 8.95 2.04
CA ALA A 338 6.90 8.03 1.02
C ALA A 338 8.24 8.49 0.40
N GLY A 339 8.39 9.78 0.14
CA GLY A 339 9.51 10.33 -0.65
C GLY A 339 9.03 10.91 -1.98
N VAL A 340 9.92 11.64 -2.64
CA VAL A 340 9.64 12.34 -3.90
C VAL A 340 9.85 11.41 -5.10
N GLY A 341 8.99 11.50 -6.09
CA GLY A 341 9.04 10.72 -7.33
C GLY A 341 8.19 9.45 -7.34
N LYS A 342 7.89 8.96 -8.54
CA LYS A 342 6.94 7.86 -8.79
C LYS A 342 7.37 6.53 -8.17
N VAL A 343 8.67 6.25 -8.14
CA VAL A 343 9.20 4.97 -7.60
C VAL A 343 8.99 4.88 -6.09
N LEU A 344 9.40 5.90 -5.33
CA LEU A 344 9.30 5.88 -3.86
C LEU A 344 7.84 5.96 -3.40
N SER A 345 7.02 6.76 -4.07
CA SER A 345 5.60 6.86 -3.77
C SER A 345 4.82 5.57 -4.08
N ALA A 346 5.12 4.88 -5.19
CA ALA A 346 4.57 3.56 -5.47
C ALA A 346 4.99 2.51 -4.42
N ASN A 347 6.30 2.44 -4.13
CA ASN A 347 6.87 1.51 -3.15
C ASN A 347 6.20 1.63 -1.77
N TYR A 348 6.22 2.83 -1.18
CA TYR A 348 5.70 2.99 0.17
C TYR A 348 4.18 3.01 0.27
N THR A 349 3.47 3.24 -0.84
CA THR A 349 2.03 2.96 -0.90
C THR A 349 1.78 1.46 -0.85
N ALA A 350 2.50 0.65 -1.62
CA ALA A 350 2.34 -0.80 -1.62
C ALA A 350 2.71 -1.41 -0.25
N ALA A 351 3.83 -0.98 0.35
CA ALA A 351 4.22 -1.36 1.71
C ALA A 351 3.17 -1.02 2.75
N LEU A 352 2.55 0.17 2.64
CA LEU A 352 1.47 0.56 3.51
C LEU A 352 0.26 -0.38 3.37
N LEU A 353 -0.13 -0.74 2.15
CA LEU A 353 -1.31 -1.57 1.88
C LEU A 353 -1.08 -3.05 2.23
N ASN A 354 0.15 -3.54 2.12
CA ASN A 354 0.52 -4.89 2.53
C ASN A 354 0.51 -5.03 4.06
N ASN A 355 1.03 -4.04 4.80
CA ASN A 355 1.22 -4.14 6.25
C ASN A 355 0.05 -3.60 7.10
N PHE A 356 -0.90 -2.87 6.53
CA PHE A 356 -2.05 -2.31 7.26
C PHE A 356 -3.38 -2.63 6.56
N THR A 357 -4.44 -2.83 7.34
CA THR A 357 -5.82 -2.82 6.81
C THR A 357 -6.26 -1.37 6.60
N VAL A 358 -6.37 -0.96 5.34
CA VAL A 358 -6.63 0.42 4.95
C VAL A 358 -8.00 0.54 4.32
N LYS A 359 -8.82 1.48 4.82
CA LYS A 359 -10.16 1.75 4.27
C LYS A 359 -10.17 2.81 3.15
N GLY A 360 -9.11 3.60 3.07
CA GLY A 360 -8.88 4.57 2.02
C GLY A 360 -7.55 5.31 2.21
N VAL A 361 -7.01 5.83 1.12
CA VAL A 361 -5.74 6.56 1.08
C VAL A 361 -6.00 8.03 0.77
N VAL A 362 -5.43 8.91 1.57
CA VAL A 362 -5.40 10.36 1.32
C VAL A 362 -3.96 10.74 1.04
N PHE A 363 -3.67 11.13 -0.19
CA PHE A 363 -2.34 11.62 -0.56
C PHE A 363 -2.35 13.14 -0.60
N THR A 364 -1.58 13.75 0.28
CA THR A 364 -1.56 15.19 0.50
C THR A 364 -0.17 15.76 0.30
N GLY A 365 -0.09 17.04 -0.06
CA GLY A 365 1.18 17.71 -0.28
C GLY A 365 1.00 18.99 -1.08
N ILE A 366 2.09 19.40 -1.72
CA ILE A 366 2.15 20.60 -2.56
C ILE A 366 2.37 20.24 -4.03
N ALA A 367 2.02 21.16 -4.92
CA ALA A 367 2.22 21.02 -6.37
C ALA A 367 2.43 22.39 -7.03
N GLY A 368 2.88 22.36 -8.28
CA GLY A 368 2.92 23.54 -9.14
C GLY A 368 1.58 23.77 -9.83
N GLY A 369 1.12 25.03 -9.83
CA GLY A 369 -0.13 25.43 -10.49
C GLY A 369 0.05 25.45 -12.01
N VAL A 370 -0.82 24.71 -12.71
CA VAL A 370 -0.84 24.61 -14.17
C VAL A 370 -2.02 25.37 -14.75
N GLY A 371 -3.22 25.23 -14.18
CA GLY A 371 -4.42 25.87 -14.71
C GLY A 371 -4.34 27.40 -14.73
N ASP A 372 -4.90 28.03 -15.77
CA ASP A 372 -4.87 29.49 -15.92
C ASP A 372 -5.50 30.19 -14.71
N ASP A 373 -6.59 29.62 -14.16
CA ASP A 373 -7.33 30.15 -13.00
C ASP A 373 -6.87 29.60 -11.63
N VAL A 374 -5.81 28.77 -11.59
CA VAL A 374 -5.33 28.10 -10.35
C VAL A 374 -4.17 28.88 -9.73
N ASN A 375 -4.38 29.57 -8.62
CA ASN A 375 -3.38 30.47 -8.02
C ASN A 375 -2.54 29.79 -6.94
N VAL A 376 -1.41 30.41 -6.58
CA VAL A 376 -0.64 30.00 -5.39
C VAL A 376 -1.55 30.07 -4.16
N MET A 377 -1.45 29.07 -3.28
CA MET A 377 -2.35 28.82 -2.15
C MET A 377 -3.77 28.35 -2.49
N ASP A 378 -4.11 28.14 -3.77
CA ASP A 378 -5.32 27.39 -4.11
C ASP A 378 -5.12 25.89 -3.86
N MET A 379 -6.24 25.18 -3.72
CA MET A 379 -6.29 23.74 -3.55
C MET A 379 -6.85 23.09 -4.81
N VAL A 380 -6.16 22.09 -5.34
CA VAL A 380 -6.67 21.21 -6.40
C VAL A 380 -6.97 19.85 -5.81
N ILE A 381 -8.22 19.39 -5.97
CA ILE A 381 -8.63 18.03 -5.66
C ILE A 381 -8.66 17.23 -6.97
N GLY A 382 -7.87 16.18 -7.04
CA GLY A 382 -7.81 15.32 -8.23
C GLY A 382 -9.17 14.71 -8.53
N THR A 383 -9.62 14.80 -9.78
CA THR A 383 -10.72 13.97 -10.33
C THR A 383 -10.19 12.80 -11.15
N SER A 384 -8.99 12.96 -11.69
CA SER A 384 -8.19 11.93 -12.35
C SER A 384 -6.73 12.38 -12.38
N LEU A 385 -5.83 11.43 -12.54
CA LEU A 385 -4.40 11.65 -12.65
C LEU A 385 -3.92 11.18 -14.02
N VAL A 386 -2.77 11.68 -14.46
CA VAL A 386 -2.09 11.20 -15.67
C VAL A 386 -0.59 11.14 -15.41
N GLN A 387 0.07 10.10 -15.93
CA GLN A 387 1.54 10.12 -16.04
C GLN A 387 1.90 10.81 -17.36
N HIS A 388 2.33 12.07 -17.29
CA HIS A 388 2.53 12.90 -18.49
C HIS A 388 3.84 12.58 -19.22
N ASP A 389 4.80 11.97 -18.52
CA ASP A 389 6.12 11.56 -18.97
C ASP A 389 6.19 10.09 -19.44
N TYR A 390 5.04 9.39 -19.47
CA TYR A 390 4.96 7.99 -19.94
C TYR A 390 4.69 7.91 -21.45
N GLY A 391 5.60 7.29 -22.21
CA GLY A 391 5.44 7.22 -23.66
C GLY A 391 6.65 6.70 -24.43
N THR A 392 6.91 7.28 -25.60
CA THR A 392 7.98 6.90 -26.50
C THR A 392 8.82 8.12 -26.86
N GLU A 393 10.13 8.03 -26.67
CA GLU A 393 11.06 9.07 -27.12
C GLU A 393 11.50 8.77 -28.56
N THR A 394 11.14 9.63 -29.51
CA THR A 394 11.42 9.43 -30.94
C THR A 394 12.44 10.45 -31.46
N ASN A 395 12.98 10.24 -32.67
CA ASN A 395 13.79 11.27 -33.35
C ASN A 395 13.07 12.61 -33.58
N ASN A 396 11.73 12.66 -33.45
CA ASN A 396 10.92 13.87 -33.57
C ASN A 396 10.44 14.41 -32.20
N GLY A 397 10.95 13.85 -31.10
CA GLY A 397 10.57 14.17 -29.73
C GLY A 397 9.62 13.16 -29.10
N PHE A 398 9.21 13.47 -27.87
CA PHE A 398 8.40 12.62 -27.02
C PHE A 398 6.95 12.46 -27.52
N VAL A 399 6.46 11.21 -27.52
CA VAL A 399 5.09 10.84 -27.88
C VAL A 399 4.45 10.12 -26.70
N TRP A 400 3.44 10.76 -26.10
CA TRP A 400 2.64 10.15 -25.03
C TRP A 400 1.69 9.09 -25.59
N ASN A 401 1.55 7.96 -24.91
CA ASN A 401 0.73 6.83 -25.36
C ASN A 401 -0.39 6.42 -24.38
N GLY A 402 -0.40 6.94 -23.16
CA GLY A 402 -1.44 6.70 -22.15
C GLY A 402 -1.44 5.31 -21.52
N GLU A 403 -0.49 4.43 -21.82
CA GLU A 403 -0.52 3.04 -21.37
C GLU A 403 -0.28 2.87 -19.85
N ALA A 404 0.28 3.89 -19.19
CA ALA A 404 0.37 3.96 -17.72
C ALA A 404 -1.00 3.98 -17.02
N GLY A 405 -2.04 4.44 -17.72
CA GLY A 405 -3.38 4.62 -17.17
C GLY A 405 -4.11 3.29 -16.96
N SER A 406 -4.90 3.19 -15.89
CA SER A 406 -5.82 2.04 -15.75
C SER A 406 -7.05 2.18 -16.67
N ASN A 407 -7.41 3.41 -17.09
CA ASN A 407 -8.37 3.63 -18.17
C ASN A 407 -7.64 3.68 -19.53
N GLN A 408 -7.72 2.58 -20.27
CA GLN A 408 -7.04 2.41 -21.56
C GLN A 408 -7.64 3.26 -22.70
N GLU A 409 -8.86 3.80 -22.55
CA GLU A 409 -9.45 4.69 -23.54
C GLU A 409 -8.88 6.12 -23.44
N THR A 410 -8.60 6.57 -22.21
CA THR A 410 -8.20 7.95 -21.93
C THR A 410 -6.76 8.10 -21.44
N GLY A 411 -6.10 7.01 -21.07
CA GLY A 411 -4.79 7.00 -20.40
C GLY A 411 -4.79 7.59 -18.99
N MET A 412 -5.96 7.85 -18.42
CA MET A 412 -6.13 8.46 -17.09
C MET A 412 -6.19 7.41 -15.99
N ILE A 413 -5.83 7.81 -14.78
CA ILE A 413 -5.90 7.02 -13.55
C ILE A 413 -6.99 7.65 -12.67
N PRO A 414 -8.11 6.94 -12.39
CA PRO A 414 -9.20 7.49 -11.60
C PRO A 414 -8.87 7.56 -10.11
N VAL A 415 -9.64 8.37 -9.38
CA VAL A 415 -9.68 8.40 -7.90
C VAL A 415 -11.08 8.16 -7.40
N ASP A 416 -11.24 7.91 -6.10
CA ASP A 416 -12.55 7.66 -5.51
C ASP A 416 -13.38 8.95 -5.42
N GLY A 417 -14.52 8.96 -6.10
CA GLY A 417 -15.40 10.13 -6.13
C GLY A 417 -16.00 10.52 -4.77
N THR A 418 -16.15 9.57 -3.84
CA THR A 418 -16.70 9.85 -2.51
C THR A 418 -15.64 10.53 -1.63
N LEU A 419 -14.43 9.97 -1.58
CA LEU A 419 -13.32 10.49 -0.81
C LEU A 419 -12.83 11.83 -1.39
N SER A 420 -12.78 11.98 -2.71
CA SER A 420 -12.50 13.27 -3.36
C SER A 420 -13.57 14.32 -3.05
N LYS A 421 -14.86 13.95 -2.95
CA LYS A 421 -15.91 14.89 -2.52
C LYS A 421 -15.75 15.34 -1.07
N ILE A 422 -15.34 14.43 -0.18
CA ILE A 422 -15.02 14.77 1.22
C ILE A 422 -13.83 15.73 1.25
N ALA A 423 -12.78 15.47 0.45
CA ALA A 423 -11.62 16.34 0.32
C ALA A 423 -12.01 17.74 -0.18
N TYR A 424 -12.86 17.82 -1.21
CA TYR A 424 -13.36 19.08 -1.74
C TYR A 424 -14.14 19.91 -0.71
N ASN A 425 -15.06 19.28 0.01
CA ASN A 425 -15.84 19.97 1.04
C ASN A 425 -14.95 20.46 2.18
N ALA A 426 -14.03 19.62 2.67
CA ALA A 426 -13.05 20.01 3.69
C ALA A 426 -12.16 21.17 3.23
N ALA A 427 -11.73 21.14 1.96
CA ALA A 427 -10.98 22.25 1.37
C ALA A 427 -11.82 23.54 1.28
N CYS A 428 -13.10 23.44 0.93
CA CYS A 428 -13.99 24.60 0.91
C CYS A 428 -14.21 25.19 2.30
N ASP A 429 -14.30 24.36 3.33
CA ASP A 429 -14.46 24.81 4.72
C ASP A 429 -13.20 25.51 5.25
N VAL A 430 -12.01 25.06 4.81
CA VAL A 430 -10.72 25.63 5.23
C VAL A 430 -10.33 26.88 4.43
N LEU A 431 -10.46 26.85 3.09
CA LEU A 431 -9.96 27.91 2.20
C LEU A 431 -11.05 28.83 1.64
N GLY A 432 -12.32 28.41 1.68
CA GLY A 432 -13.42 29.00 0.92
C GLY A 432 -13.49 28.45 -0.51
N SER A 433 -14.70 28.22 -1.02
CA SER A 433 -14.93 27.57 -2.32
C SER A 433 -14.32 28.27 -3.53
N ALA A 434 -14.00 29.57 -3.43
CA ALA A 434 -13.36 30.33 -4.51
C ALA A 434 -11.89 29.93 -4.76
N LYS A 435 -11.25 29.24 -3.80
CA LYS A 435 -9.86 28.78 -3.87
C LYS A 435 -9.72 27.27 -4.10
N VAL A 436 -10.83 26.58 -4.36
CA VAL A 436 -10.85 25.12 -4.44
C VAL A 436 -11.32 24.70 -5.83
N HIS A 437 -10.45 23.95 -6.49
CA HIS A 437 -10.64 23.46 -7.86
C HIS A 437 -10.70 21.93 -7.87
N GLN A 438 -11.36 21.39 -8.88
CA GLN A 438 -11.40 19.95 -9.13
C GLN A 438 -11.01 19.69 -10.58
N GLY A 439 -10.06 18.80 -10.81
CA GLY A 439 -9.62 18.49 -12.18
C GLY A 439 -8.44 17.54 -12.24
N VAL A 440 -7.79 17.52 -13.41
CA VAL A 440 -6.65 16.64 -13.68
C VAL A 440 -5.40 17.14 -12.96
N ILE A 441 -4.69 16.24 -12.30
CA ILE A 441 -3.34 16.50 -11.79
C ILE A 441 -2.37 15.65 -12.63
N ALA A 442 -1.40 16.32 -13.26
CA ALA A 442 -0.38 15.68 -14.08
C ALA A 442 0.82 15.27 -13.21
N THR A 443 1.25 14.03 -13.32
CA THR A 443 2.36 13.47 -12.56
C THR A 443 3.49 13.06 -13.50
N GLY A 444 4.74 13.34 -13.13
CA GLY A 444 5.93 12.82 -13.81
C GLY A 444 7.17 12.96 -12.93
N ASP A 445 8.27 12.28 -13.24
CA ASP A 445 9.51 12.40 -12.45
C ASP A 445 10.28 13.71 -12.73
N GLN A 446 9.56 14.77 -13.07
CA GLN A 446 10.10 16.07 -13.46
C GLN A 446 9.49 17.17 -12.60
N PHE A 447 10.34 17.98 -11.96
CA PHE A 447 9.91 19.26 -11.41
C PHE A 447 9.68 20.25 -12.56
N ILE A 448 8.46 20.71 -12.77
CA ILE A 448 8.13 21.57 -13.92
C ILE A 448 8.39 23.04 -13.57
N SER A 449 9.26 23.67 -14.35
CA SER A 449 9.63 25.09 -14.29
C SER A 449 9.73 25.66 -15.71
N SER A 450 8.70 25.43 -16.52
CA SER A 450 8.71 25.69 -17.96
C SER A 450 7.35 26.17 -18.45
N GLU A 451 7.28 27.40 -18.98
CA GLU A 451 6.03 27.99 -19.47
C GLU A 451 5.46 27.21 -20.66
N SER A 452 6.33 26.77 -21.57
CA SER A 452 5.92 25.98 -22.74
C SER A 452 5.41 24.61 -22.34
N TYR A 453 6.04 23.96 -21.35
CA TYR A 453 5.61 22.65 -20.89
C TYR A 453 4.30 22.73 -20.11
N VAL A 454 4.10 23.77 -19.29
CA VAL A 454 2.80 24.07 -18.67
C VAL A 454 1.70 24.18 -19.73
N LYS A 455 1.95 24.87 -20.86
CA LYS A 455 0.98 24.96 -21.96
C LYS A 455 0.71 23.60 -22.63
N GLU A 456 1.68 22.70 -22.70
CA GLU A 456 1.46 21.32 -23.14
C GLU A 456 0.55 20.57 -22.17
N LEU A 457 0.82 20.63 -20.86
CA LEU A 457 0.01 19.98 -19.84
C LEU A 457 -1.45 20.46 -19.86
N GLN A 458 -1.67 21.75 -20.04
CA GLN A 458 -3.00 22.33 -20.22
C GLN A 458 -3.67 21.81 -21.50
N THR A 459 -2.99 21.89 -22.64
CA THR A 459 -3.60 21.58 -23.95
C THR A 459 -3.91 20.10 -24.11
N LYS A 460 -3.02 19.24 -23.61
CA LYS A 460 -3.07 17.80 -23.82
C LYS A 460 -3.92 17.08 -22.78
N PHE A 461 -3.91 17.57 -21.54
CA PHE A 461 -4.52 16.86 -20.41
C PHE A 461 -5.56 17.68 -19.65
N ASP A 462 -5.78 18.95 -20.00
CA ASP A 462 -6.62 19.88 -19.22
C ASP A 462 -6.18 19.93 -17.74
N ALA A 463 -4.86 19.87 -17.52
CA ALA A 463 -4.27 19.77 -16.19
C ALA A 463 -4.41 21.08 -15.42
N LEU A 464 -4.77 20.96 -14.13
CA LEU A 464 -4.86 22.07 -13.20
C LEU A 464 -3.62 22.22 -12.31
N ALA A 465 -2.92 21.11 -12.04
CA ALA A 465 -1.69 21.08 -11.26
C ALA A 465 -0.72 20.02 -11.82
N CYS A 466 0.57 20.17 -11.49
CA CYS A 466 1.59 19.16 -11.77
C CYS A 466 2.48 18.88 -10.54
N GLU A 467 2.86 17.62 -10.37
CA GLU A 467 3.67 17.11 -9.26
C GLU A 467 4.34 15.77 -9.63
N MET A 468 4.98 15.07 -8.68
CA MET A 468 5.86 13.94 -9.01
C MET A 468 5.41 12.57 -8.48
N GLU A 469 4.26 12.46 -7.82
CA GLU A 469 3.88 11.24 -7.09
C GLU A 469 2.42 10.76 -7.28
N GLY A 470 1.48 11.66 -7.51
CA GLY A 470 0.03 11.46 -7.33
C GLY A 470 -0.55 10.34 -8.18
N ALA A 471 -0.20 10.28 -9.46
CA ALA A 471 -0.58 9.21 -10.36
C ALA A 471 -0.07 7.84 -9.88
N SER A 472 1.13 7.77 -9.30
CA SER A 472 1.68 6.50 -8.83
C SER A 472 0.93 5.97 -7.60
N VAL A 473 0.62 6.86 -6.63
CA VAL A 473 -0.18 6.50 -5.45
C VAL A 473 -1.57 6.03 -5.87
N ALA A 474 -2.22 6.78 -6.77
CA ALA A 474 -3.54 6.42 -7.29
C ALA A 474 -3.48 5.08 -8.06
N ARG A 475 -2.44 4.85 -8.87
CA ARG A 475 -2.26 3.63 -9.65
C ARG A 475 -2.08 2.40 -8.76
N VAL A 476 -1.29 2.51 -7.68
CA VAL A 476 -1.13 1.43 -6.70
C VAL A 476 -2.43 1.21 -5.92
N CYS A 477 -3.13 2.26 -5.50
CA CYS A 477 -4.43 2.11 -4.84
C CYS A 477 -5.45 1.37 -5.74
N ASP A 478 -5.47 1.66 -7.05
CA ASP A 478 -6.28 0.97 -8.04
C ASP A 478 -5.90 -0.53 -8.17
N GLN A 479 -4.60 -0.86 -8.19
CA GLN A 479 -4.12 -2.26 -8.18
C GLN A 479 -4.65 -3.05 -6.98
N PHE A 480 -4.66 -2.42 -5.80
CA PHE A 480 -5.11 -3.03 -4.55
C PHE A 480 -6.63 -2.92 -4.31
N GLY A 481 -7.37 -2.22 -5.17
CA GLY A 481 -8.80 -1.97 -4.99
C GLY A 481 -9.13 -1.11 -3.78
N VAL A 482 -8.24 -0.20 -3.39
CA VAL A 482 -8.39 0.70 -2.23
C VAL A 482 -8.81 2.10 -2.70
N PRO A 483 -9.88 2.70 -2.15
CA PRO A 483 -10.28 4.06 -2.48
C PRO A 483 -9.16 5.07 -2.18
N CYS A 484 -8.90 6.00 -3.09
CA CYS A 484 -7.92 7.07 -2.85
C CYS A 484 -8.44 8.45 -3.22
N ALA A 485 -7.91 9.48 -2.56
CA ALA A 485 -8.09 10.88 -2.92
C ALA A 485 -6.74 11.59 -2.91
N ILE A 486 -6.51 12.41 -3.93
CA ILE A 486 -5.28 13.20 -4.09
C ILE A 486 -5.64 14.67 -3.96
N LEU A 487 -4.97 15.39 -3.05
CA LEU A 487 -5.15 16.81 -2.85
C LEU A 487 -3.80 17.53 -2.83
N ARG A 488 -3.76 18.71 -3.45
CA ARG A 488 -2.55 19.51 -3.63
C ARG A 488 -2.82 20.98 -3.39
N CYS A 489 -2.08 21.59 -2.47
CA CYS A 489 -2.04 23.03 -2.35
C CYS A 489 -0.91 23.60 -3.22
N MET A 490 -1.20 24.65 -3.98
CA MET A 490 -0.22 25.21 -4.91
C MET A 490 0.86 26.00 -4.16
N SER A 491 2.11 25.54 -4.21
CA SER A 491 3.26 26.27 -3.67
C SER A 491 3.76 27.37 -4.62
N ASP A 492 3.54 27.16 -5.90
CA ASP A 492 4.08 27.97 -6.99
C ASP A 492 3.16 27.87 -8.21
N LYS A 493 3.42 28.72 -9.21
CA LYS A 493 3.00 28.46 -10.59
C LYS A 493 4.17 27.70 -11.21
N ALA A 494 3.91 26.58 -11.90
CA ALA A 494 4.94 25.74 -12.52
C ALA A 494 5.67 26.40 -13.72
N ASP A 495 5.64 27.73 -13.77
CA ASP A 495 6.18 28.57 -14.82
C ASP A 495 7.71 28.70 -14.72
N GLY A 496 8.29 29.58 -15.54
CA GLY A 496 9.75 29.75 -15.62
C GLY A 496 10.44 30.22 -14.32
N ILE A 497 9.70 30.60 -13.28
CA ILE A 497 10.24 31.06 -11.98
C ILE A 497 9.78 30.20 -10.79
N ALA A 498 9.28 28.99 -11.06
CA ALA A 498 8.77 28.06 -10.04
C ALA A 498 9.77 27.83 -8.91
N HIS A 499 11.07 27.68 -9.22
CA HIS A 499 12.11 27.49 -8.21
C HIS A 499 12.18 28.60 -7.15
N ASP A 500 12.06 29.86 -7.56
CA ASP A 500 12.11 30.99 -6.64
C ASP A 500 10.86 31.05 -5.79
N THR A 501 9.68 30.92 -6.40
CA THR A 501 8.38 31.05 -5.71
C THR A 501 8.09 29.87 -4.77
N TYR A 502 8.47 28.65 -5.18
CA TYR A 502 8.40 27.45 -4.35
C TYR A 502 9.10 27.66 -3.00
N ALA A 503 10.33 28.19 -3.03
CA ALA A 503 11.16 28.35 -1.84
C ALA A 503 10.53 29.27 -0.76
N PHE A 504 9.63 30.18 -1.16
CA PHE A 504 8.96 31.10 -0.22
C PHE A 504 7.67 30.52 0.39
N ASN A 505 6.94 29.68 -0.36
CA ASN A 505 5.56 29.33 0.01
C ASN A 505 5.37 27.87 0.44
N TYR A 506 6.34 26.97 0.17
CA TYR A 506 6.14 25.52 0.34
C TYR A 506 5.68 25.13 1.75
N THR A 507 6.17 25.82 2.80
CA THR A 507 5.76 25.56 4.19
C THR A 507 4.30 25.96 4.45
N GLU A 508 3.86 27.11 3.93
CA GLU A 508 2.49 27.59 4.12
C GLU A 508 1.49 26.74 3.33
N ALA A 509 1.83 26.38 2.09
CA ALA A 509 1.05 25.46 1.28
C ALA A 509 0.95 24.08 1.95
N SER A 510 2.05 23.56 2.50
CA SER A 510 2.06 22.29 3.26
C SER A 510 1.14 22.34 4.48
N ASN A 511 1.19 23.42 5.27
CA ASN A 511 0.30 23.60 6.44
C ASN A 511 -1.18 23.70 6.04
N THR A 512 -1.45 24.30 4.87
CA THR A 512 -2.80 24.40 4.32
C THR A 512 -3.33 23.03 3.92
N SER A 513 -2.52 22.24 3.20
CA SER A 513 -2.83 20.83 2.90
C SER A 513 -3.10 20.02 4.17
N ALA A 514 -2.25 20.16 5.20
CA ALA A 514 -2.45 19.48 6.48
C ALA A 514 -3.75 19.90 7.19
N SER A 515 -4.14 21.17 7.10
CA SER A 515 -5.40 21.68 7.68
C SER A 515 -6.62 21.08 6.99
N VAL A 516 -6.58 20.92 5.65
CA VAL A 516 -7.64 20.23 4.90
C VAL A 516 -7.75 18.77 5.29
N VAL A 517 -6.63 18.05 5.40
CA VAL A 517 -6.63 16.64 5.84
C VAL A 517 -7.19 16.51 7.27
N GLN A 518 -6.85 17.43 8.17
CA GLN A 518 -7.43 17.45 9.51
C GLN A 518 -8.96 17.59 9.48
N GLU A 519 -9.52 18.48 8.67
CA GLU A 519 -10.97 18.63 8.52
C GLU A 519 -11.62 17.42 7.80
N MET A 520 -10.91 16.80 6.84
CA MET A 520 -11.32 15.53 6.25
C MET A 520 -11.43 14.44 7.32
N MET A 521 -10.44 14.29 8.19
CA MET A 521 -10.46 13.24 9.23
C MET A 521 -11.57 13.47 10.25
N LYS A 522 -11.86 14.73 10.60
CA LYS A 522 -13.02 15.09 11.41
C LYS A 522 -14.33 14.70 10.72
N THR A 523 -14.44 14.88 9.41
CA THR A 523 -15.61 14.44 8.63
C THR A 523 -15.70 12.91 8.58
N LEU A 524 -14.60 12.22 8.30
CA LEU A 524 -14.57 10.75 8.20
C LEU A 524 -14.87 10.06 9.53
N SER A 525 -14.39 10.62 10.64
CA SER A 525 -14.73 10.12 11.99
C SER A 525 -16.20 10.37 12.38
N THR A 526 -16.91 11.22 11.63
CA THR A 526 -18.29 11.66 11.92
C THR A 526 -19.27 11.45 10.76
N THR A 527 -18.91 10.72 9.69
CA THR A 527 -19.78 10.46 8.53
C THR A 527 -19.87 8.97 8.22
N LEU A 528 -21.08 8.47 8.16
CA LEU A 528 -21.42 7.10 7.77
C LEU A 528 -21.88 7.08 6.30
N PRO A 529 -21.69 5.99 5.53
CA PRO A 529 -22.25 5.88 4.17
C PRO A 529 -23.79 5.76 4.17
N PHE A 530 -24.41 5.72 5.34
CA PHE A 530 -25.84 5.44 5.52
C PHE A 530 -26.67 6.72 5.50
N THR A 531 -27.51 6.85 4.49
CA THR A 531 -28.42 7.99 4.31
C THR A 531 -29.52 8.07 5.37
N ASP A 532 -29.79 6.96 6.07
CA ASP A 532 -30.82 6.82 7.10
C ASP A 532 -30.24 6.86 8.53
N VAL A 533 -28.99 7.28 8.69
CA VAL A 533 -28.35 7.51 10.00
C VAL A 533 -27.68 8.89 9.99
N LYS A 534 -28.26 9.85 10.70
CA LYS A 534 -27.80 11.23 10.79
C LYS A 534 -26.83 11.40 11.95
N ASN A 535 -25.87 12.31 11.83
CA ASN A 535 -24.92 12.63 12.90
C ASN A 535 -25.56 13.15 14.21
N THR A 536 -26.84 13.53 14.17
CA THR A 536 -27.65 13.91 15.33
C THR A 536 -28.48 12.76 15.93
N ASP A 537 -28.48 11.58 15.31
CA ASP A 537 -29.20 10.43 15.83
C ASP A 537 -28.51 9.91 17.10
N TRP A 538 -29.30 9.52 18.10
CA TRP A 538 -28.82 9.04 19.40
C TRP A 538 -27.87 7.82 19.32
N CYS A 539 -27.89 7.09 18.20
CA CYS A 539 -27.07 5.92 17.95
C CYS A 539 -25.95 6.18 16.95
N PHE A 540 -25.78 7.41 16.46
CA PHE A 540 -24.84 7.72 15.39
C PHE A 540 -23.42 7.26 15.73
N SER A 541 -22.91 7.67 16.89
CA SER A 541 -21.55 7.35 17.31
C SER A 541 -21.33 5.84 17.42
N GLU A 542 -22.32 5.10 17.91
CA GLU A 542 -22.22 3.65 18.02
C GLU A 542 -22.34 2.96 16.67
N VAL A 543 -23.20 3.43 15.77
CA VAL A 543 -23.29 2.92 14.39
C VAL A 543 -21.99 3.20 13.63
N ALA A 544 -21.43 4.40 13.77
CA ALA A 544 -20.13 4.78 13.22
C ALA A 544 -19.04 3.83 13.69
N ARG A 545 -19.03 3.53 15.00
CA ARG A 545 -18.04 2.64 15.58
C ARG A 545 -18.16 1.20 15.08
N VAL A 546 -19.34 0.59 15.15
CA VAL A 546 -19.51 -0.80 14.68
C VAL A 546 -19.33 -0.95 13.17
N TYR A 547 -19.55 0.12 12.40
CA TYR A 547 -19.26 0.14 10.97
C TYR A 547 -17.75 0.23 10.71
N ALA A 548 -17.05 1.15 11.38
CA ALA A 548 -15.61 1.31 11.27
C ALA A 548 -14.85 0.04 11.72
N ASP A 549 -15.30 -0.59 12.80
CA ASP A 549 -14.73 -1.84 13.32
C ASP A 549 -15.10 -3.08 12.45
N GLY A 550 -15.86 -2.90 11.36
CA GLY A 550 -16.29 -3.99 10.48
C GLY A 550 -17.31 -4.96 11.10
N ILE A 551 -17.84 -4.66 12.29
CA ILE A 551 -18.76 -5.53 13.04
C ILE A 551 -20.14 -5.56 12.36
N MET A 552 -20.67 -4.38 12.00
CA MET A 552 -21.97 -4.23 11.34
C MET A 552 -21.85 -3.43 10.04
N GLY A 553 -22.26 -4.05 8.92
CA GLY A 553 -22.50 -3.35 7.66
C GLY A 553 -23.93 -2.84 7.52
N GLY A 554 -24.21 -2.14 6.42
CA GLY A 554 -25.57 -1.74 6.04
C GLY A 554 -26.46 -2.90 5.59
N THR A 555 -27.76 -2.65 5.47
CA THR A 555 -28.69 -3.53 4.73
C THR A 555 -28.61 -3.29 3.22
N SER A 556 -28.00 -2.18 2.82
CA SER A 556 -27.51 -1.88 1.47
C SER A 556 -26.21 -1.05 1.57
N ASN A 557 -25.62 -0.66 0.44
CA ASN A 557 -24.46 0.22 0.42
C ASN A 557 -24.72 1.60 1.03
N THR A 558 -25.97 2.06 1.07
CA THR A 558 -26.35 3.43 1.52
C THR A 558 -27.40 3.45 2.62
N THR A 559 -27.74 2.30 3.20
CA THR A 559 -28.80 2.17 4.20
C THR A 559 -28.36 1.27 5.34
N PHE A 560 -28.44 1.76 6.57
CA PHE A 560 -28.17 0.97 7.78
C PHE A 560 -29.42 0.24 8.28
N SER A 561 -30.61 0.80 8.06
CA SER A 561 -31.88 0.39 8.65
C SER A 561 -31.87 0.37 10.19
N PRO A 562 -31.68 1.53 10.86
CA PRO A 562 -31.53 1.57 12.32
C PRO A 562 -32.75 1.03 13.08
N ALA A 563 -33.96 1.23 12.54
CA ALA A 563 -35.21 0.69 13.09
C ALA A 563 -35.50 -0.77 12.63
N GLY A 564 -34.69 -1.32 11.71
CA GLY A 564 -34.85 -2.68 11.21
C GLY A 564 -34.68 -3.72 12.31
N THR A 565 -35.46 -4.80 12.24
CA THR A 565 -35.38 -5.89 13.22
C THR A 565 -34.16 -6.75 12.96
N LEU A 566 -33.41 -7.06 14.02
CA LEU A 566 -32.21 -7.88 13.96
C LEU A 566 -32.56 -9.38 13.91
N THR A 567 -31.91 -10.15 13.04
CA THR A 567 -32.09 -11.61 12.95
C THR A 567 -31.01 -12.39 13.70
N ARG A 568 -31.29 -13.66 14.00
CA ARG A 568 -30.30 -14.57 14.64
C ARG A 568 -29.03 -14.74 13.81
N GLY A 569 -29.14 -14.86 12.49
CA GLY A 569 -27.98 -14.96 11.59
C GLY A 569 -27.12 -13.71 11.60
N GLN A 570 -27.75 -12.52 11.66
CA GLN A 570 -27.03 -11.25 11.76
C GLN A 570 -26.22 -11.14 13.05
N VAL A 571 -26.80 -11.53 14.20
CA VAL A 571 -26.08 -11.50 15.50
C VAL A 571 -24.84 -12.37 15.47
N VAL A 572 -24.96 -13.59 14.93
CA VAL A 572 -23.83 -14.51 14.90
C VAL A 572 -22.75 -14.04 13.92
N ALA A 573 -23.15 -13.49 12.76
CA ALA A 573 -22.21 -12.87 11.83
C ALA A 573 -21.44 -11.71 12.48
N MET A 574 -22.09 -10.89 13.31
CA MET A 574 -21.43 -9.80 14.06
C MET A 574 -20.39 -10.35 15.04
N LEU A 575 -20.74 -11.35 15.86
CA LEU A 575 -19.81 -11.96 16.82
C LEU A 575 -18.63 -12.65 16.15
N TYR A 576 -18.86 -13.28 14.99
CA TYR A 576 -17.80 -13.89 14.21
C TYR A 576 -16.79 -12.87 13.70
N ARG A 577 -17.26 -11.72 13.18
CA ARG A 577 -16.38 -10.62 12.76
C ARG A 577 -15.63 -10.02 13.96
N MET A 578 -16.30 -9.88 15.10
CA MET A 578 -15.66 -9.43 16.35
C MET A 578 -14.55 -10.37 16.82
N ALA A 579 -14.63 -11.67 16.51
CA ALA A 579 -13.59 -12.65 16.82
C ALA A 579 -12.47 -12.70 15.77
N GLY A 580 -12.45 -11.78 14.80
CA GLY A 580 -11.45 -11.75 13.72
C GLY A 580 -11.77 -12.69 12.55
N SER A 581 -13.02 -13.16 12.41
CA SER A 581 -13.45 -14.10 11.37
C SER A 581 -12.57 -15.36 11.26
N PRO A 582 -12.36 -16.10 12.36
CA PRO A 582 -11.43 -17.22 12.42
C PRO A 582 -11.79 -18.33 11.44
N ALA A 583 -10.77 -18.92 10.79
CA ALA A 583 -10.96 -19.98 9.81
C ALA A 583 -11.79 -21.15 10.35
N VAL A 584 -12.73 -21.62 9.53
CA VAL A 584 -13.65 -22.71 9.88
C VAL A 584 -13.33 -23.95 9.05
N THR A 585 -13.00 -25.04 9.73
CA THR A 585 -12.63 -26.33 9.10
C THR A 585 -13.83 -27.28 8.92
N ALA A 586 -14.99 -26.93 9.46
CA ALA A 586 -16.20 -27.75 9.35
C ALA A 586 -16.87 -27.58 7.98
N ASN A 587 -17.10 -28.70 7.28
CA ASN A 587 -17.73 -28.70 5.95
C ASN A 587 -19.24 -28.45 5.96
N THR A 588 -19.91 -28.57 7.11
CA THR A 588 -21.35 -28.38 7.26
C THR A 588 -21.70 -27.74 8.59
N THR A 589 -22.79 -26.98 8.64
CA THR A 589 -23.31 -26.30 9.84
C THR A 589 -24.05 -27.23 10.80
N GLY A 590 -24.50 -28.40 10.32
CA GLY A 590 -25.36 -29.33 11.08
C GLY A 590 -26.83 -28.89 11.19
N PHE A 591 -27.20 -27.74 10.60
CA PHE A 591 -28.58 -27.23 10.60
C PHE A 591 -29.18 -27.31 9.20
N SER A 592 -30.42 -27.78 9.09
CA SER A 592 -31.08 -28.03 7.79
C SER A 592 -31.45 -26.77 7.00
N ASP A 593 -31.47 -25.60 7.65
CA ASP A 593 -31.90 -24.31 7.11
C ASP A 593 -30.76 -23.29 6.99
N VAL A 594 -29.50 -23.74 7.05
CA VAL A 594 -28.32 -22.91 6.84
C VAL A 594 -27.60 -23.36 5.58
N ASP A 595 -27.78 -22.58 4.51
CA ASP A 595 -27.05 -22.76 3.27
C ASP A 595 -25.55 -22.46 3.50
N ASN A 596 -24.67 -23.34 3.01
CA ASN A 596 -23.22 -23.18 3.10
C ASN A 596 -22.69 -21.93 2.38
N GLY A 597 -23.41 -21.43 1.37
CA GLY A 597 -23.06 -20.18 0.67
C GLY A 597 -23.61 -18.91 1.32
N ALA A 598 -24.38 -19.01 2.41
CA ALA A 598 -24.97 -17.84 3.06
C ALA A 598 -23.90 -17.01 3.79
N TYR A 599 -24.07 -15.69 3.83
CA TYR A 599 -23.11 -14.76 4.48
C TYR A 599 -22.87 -15.05 5.98
N TYR A 600 -23.75 -15.80 6.63
CA TYR A 600 -23.66 -16.19 8.03
C TYR A 600 -23.23 -17.66 8.24
N ALA A 601 -22.98 -18.44 7.17
CA ALA A 601 -22.76 -19.88 7.28
C ALA A 601 -21.54 -20.21 8.15
N ASP A 602 -20.39 -19.60 7.86
CA ASP A 602 -19.17 -19.82 8.63
C ASP A 602 -19.28 -19.30 10.06
N ALA A 603 -19.94 -18.15 10.22
CA ALA A 603 -20.25 -17.61 11.54
C ALA A 603 -21.08 -18.60 12.38
N VAL A 604 -22.09 -19.25 11.78
CA VAL A 604 -22.91 -20.26 12.46
C VAL A 604 -22.08 -21.50 12.81
N LYS A 605 -21.25 -22.00 11.89
CA LYS A 605 -20.37 -23.15 12.15
C LYS A 605 -19.43 -22.87 13.33
N TRP A 606 -18.75 -21.72 13.29
CA TRP A 606 -17.84 -21.30 14.35
C TRP A 606 -18.56 -21.13 15.69
N ALA A 607 -19.67 -20.39 15.71
CA ALA A 607 -20.38 -20.10 16.95
C ALA A 607 -21.03 -21.36 17.56
N SER A 608 -21.51 -22.28 16.72
CA SER A 608 -22.02 -23.57 17.18
C SER A 608 -20.89 -24.45 17.75
N GLY A 609 -19.74 -24.50 17.07
CA GLY A 609 -18.57 -25.27 17.54
C GLY A 609 -17.97 -24.75 18.84
N LYS A 610 -18.15 -23.46 19.14
CA LYS A 610 -17.76 -22.81 20.40
C LYS A 610 -18.87 -22.81 21.47
N GLU A 611 -20.00 -23.47 21.20
CA GLU A 611 -21.18 -23.51 22.09
C GLU A 611 -21.78 -22.13 22.43
N ILE A 612 -21.50 -21.11 21.60
CA ILE A 612 -22.06 -19.77 21.73
C ILE A 612 -23.55 -19.79 21.35
N VAL A 613 -23.89 -20.57 20.32
CA VAL A 613 -25.26 -20.76 19.83
C VAL A 613 -25.62 -22.23 19.67
N GLY A 614 -26.92 -22.51 19.65
CA GLY A 614 -27.48 -23.81 19.30
C GLY A 614 -28.74 -23.66 18.43
N GLY A 615 -29.20 -24.78 17.87
CA GLY A 615 -30.43 -24.85 17.07
C GLY A 615 -31.68 -25.19 17.87
N TYR A 616 -32.79 -25.32 17.16
CA TYR A 616 -34.08 -25.77 17.66
C TYR A 616 -34.19 -27.29 17.58
N ALA A 617 -35.17 -27.85 18.31
CA ALA A 617 -35.39 -29.30 18.39
C ALA A 617 -35.75 -29.96 17.04
N ASP A 618 -36.17 -29.17 16.06
CA ASP A 618 -36.47 -29.62 14.69
C ASP A 618 -35.24 -29.69 13.77
N GLY A 619 -34.04 -29.41 14.29
CA GLY A 619 -32.80 -29.43 13.52
C GLY A 619 -32.48 -28.13 12.78
N THR A 620 -33.25 -27.05 13.01
CA THR A 620 -33.04 -25.74 12.38
C THR A 620 -32.24 -24.78 13.25
N PHE A 621 -31.60 -23.78 12.64
CA PHE A 621 -30.98 -22.64 13.32
C PHE A 621 -31.91 -21.41 13.35
N ALA A 622 -32.79 -21.29 12.35
CA ALA A 622 -33.66 -20.16 12.04
C ALA A 622 -32.90 -18.82 11.85
N PRO A 623 -31.97 -18.71 10.88
CA PRO A 623 -31.11 -17.53 10.73
C PRO A 623 -31.87 -16.25 10.42
N ASN A 624 -33.00 -16.34 9.72
CA ASN A 624 -33.82 -15.19 9.33
C ASN A 624 -34.86 -14.81 10.40
N ARG A 625 -34.97 -15.58 11.49
CA ARG A 625 -35.91 -15.28 12.57
C ARG A 625 -35.42 -14.09 13.37
N ALA A 626 -36.31 -13.14 13.63
CA ALA A 626 -36.07 -12.02 14.51
C ALA A 626 -35.58 -12.50 15.88
N ILE A 627 -34.51 -11.91 16.40
CA ILE A 627 -33.96 -12.27 17.70
C ILE A 627 -34.70 -11.54 18.81
N THR A 628 -35.11 -12.28 19.83
CA THR A 628 -35.68 -11.69 21.04
C THR A 628 -34.57 -11.15 21.96
N ARG A 629 -34.90 -10.19 22.82
CA ARG A 629 -33.96 -9.57 23.76
C ARG A 629 -33.35 -10.60 24.73
N GLU A 630 -34.14 -11.55 25.21
CA GLU A 630 -33.64 -12.63 26.06
C GLU A 630 -32.67 -13.56 25.30
N GLN A 631 -32.90 -13.81 24.01
CA GLN A 631 -32.00 -14.61 23.18
C GLN A 631 -30.71 -13.87 22.88
N LEU A 632 -30.77 -12.57 22.59
CA LEU A 632 -29.58 -11.74 22.38
C LEU A 632 -28.71 -11.74 23.63
N ALA A 633 -29.30 -11.53 24.81
CA ALA A 633 -28.58 -11.58 26.08
C ALA A 633 -27.90 -12.95 26.29
N ALA A 634 -28.63 -14.05 26.05
CA ALA A 634 -28.11 -15.40 26.20
C ALA A 634 -26.91 -15.69 25.28
N ILE A 635 -26.95 -15.21 24.03
CA ILE A 635 -25.85 -15.39 23.07
C ILE A 635 -24.63 -14.56 23.50
N LEU A 636 -24.81 -13.29 23.87
CA LEU A 636 -23.73 -12.42 24.33
C LEU A 636 -23.07 -12.96 25.61
N TYR A 637 -23.86 -13.46 26.56
CA TYR A 637 -23.36 -14.08 27.79
C TYR A 637 -22.49 -15.31 27.51
N ARG A 638 -22.93 -16.18 26.60
CA ARG A 638 -22.13 -17.36 26.21
C ARG A 638 -20.88 -16.97 25.46
N TYR A 639 -20.95 -15.98 24.58
CA TYR A 639 -19.78 -15.44 23.90
C TYR A 639 -18.76 -14.87 24.89
N ALA A 640 -19.21 -14.06 25.85
CA ALA A 640 -18.36 -13.53 26.92
C ALA A 640 -17.69 -14.65 27.72
N LYS A 641 -18.47 -15.65 28.15
CA LYS A 641 -17.98 -16.81 28.88
C LYS A 641 -16.95 -17.62 28.08
N ALA A 642 -17.23 -17.87 26.79
CA ALA A 642 -16.34 -18.62 25.91
C ALA A 642 -14.98 -17.92 25.68
N ASN A 643 -14.93 -16.60 25.86
CA ASN A 643 -13.72 -15.78 25.73
C ASN A 643 -13.12 -15.39 27.10
N GLY A 644 -13.53 -16.02 28.19
CA GLY A 644 -12.94 -15.79 29.52
C GLY A 644 -13.27 -14.43 30.16
N ALA A 645 -14.31 -13.74 29.70
CA ALA A 645 -14.77 -12.50 30.31
C ALA A 645 -15.32 -12.76 31.73
N ASP A 646 -15.21 -11.75 32.61
CA ASP A 646 -15.83 -11.81 33.92
C ASP A 646 -17.35 -11.64 33.78
N ILE A 647 -18.07 -12.74 33.98
CA ILE A 647 -19.53 -12.81 33.91
C ILE A 647 -20.20 -12.73 35.29
N SER A 648 -19.41 -12.53 36.36
CA SER A 648 -19.96 -12.36 37.72
C SER A 648 -20.55 -10.97 37.95
N VAL A 649 -20.21 -10.01 37.09
CA VAL A 649 -20.73 -8.64 37.11
C VAL A 649 -22.25 -8.67 36.96
N GLY A 650 -22.96 -8.36 38.04
CA GLY A 650 -24.41 -8.30 38.02
C GLY A 650 -25.13 -9.61 38.36
N GLU A 651 -24.45 -10.64 38.84
CA GLU A 651 -25.11 -11.88 39.31
C GLU A 651 -26.15 -11.60 40.42
N ASP A 652 -25.91 -10.58 41.25
CA ASP A 652 -26.82 -10.12 42.30
C ASP A 652 -27.94 -9.18 41.81
N THR A 653 -28.06 -8.98 40.49
CA THR A 653 -29.09 -8.09 39.93
C THR A 653 -30.47 -8.65 40.17
N ASN A 654 -31.30 -7.87 40.88
CA ASN A 654 -32.66 -8.26 41.23
C ASN A 654 -33.63 -8.09 40.04
N LEU A 655 -33.66 -9.07 39.13
CA LEU A 655 -34.61 -9.08 38.03
C LEU A 655 -36.08 -9.24 38.48
N LEU A 656 -36.35 -9.73 39.70
CA LEU A 656 -37.72 -9.85 40.23
C LEU A 656 -38.42 -8.49 40.41
N SER A 657 -37.64 -7.40 40.42
CA SER A 657 -38.18 -6.04 40.46
C SER A 657 -38.90 -5.62 39.16
N TYR A 658 -38.64 -6.31 38.04
CA TYR A 658 -39.30 -6.04 36.77
C TYR A 658 -40.66 -6.72 36.70
N LYS A 659 -41.69 -5.97 36.28
CA LYS A 659 -43.09 -6.43 36.25
C LYS A 659 -43.30 -7.64 35.34
N ASP A 660 -42.48 -7.78 34.32
CA ASP A 660 -42.56 -8.81 33.28
C ASP A 660 -41.53 -9.93 33.45
N PHE A 661 -40.86 -10.03 34.60
CA PHE A 661 -39.89 -11.08 34.90
C PHE A 661 -40.44 -12.50 34.63
N GLN A 662 -41.71 -12.75 34.94
CA GLN A 662 -42.35 -14.06 34.69
C GLN A 662 -42.39 -14.46 33.21
N SER A 663 -42.17 -13.52 32.28
CA SER A 663 -42.10 -13.79 30.84
C SER A 663 -40.70 -14.22 30.38
N VAL A 664 -39.69 -14.12 31.24
CA VAL A 664 -38.31 -14.52 30.95
C VAL A 664 -38.22 -16.04 30.90
N GLY A 665 -37.66 -16.57 29.81
CA GLY A 665 -37.35 -18.00 29.76
C GLY A 665 -36.31 -18.37 30.82
N GLN A 666 -36.51 -19.48 31.55
CA GLN A 666 -35.58 -19.91 32.61
C GLN A 666 -34.11 -19.97 32.15
N TYR A 667 -33.88 -20.40 30.90
CA TYR A 667 -32.54 -20.46 30.29
C TYR A 667 -31.83 -19.09 30.14
N ALA A 668 -32.59 -17.99 30.10
CA ALA A 668 -32.09 -16.65 29.87
C ALA A 668 -31.93 -15.84 31.16
N VAL A 669 -32.38 -16.36 32.31
CA VAL A 669 -32.33 -15.64 33.59
C VAL A 669 -30.88 -15.22 33.96
N PRO A 670 -29.87 -16.12 33.95
CA PRO A 670 -28.50 -15.72 34.28
C PRO A 670 -27.94 -14.68 33.31
N ALA A 671 -28.24 -14.84 32.02
CA ALA A 671 -27.75 -13.95 30.98
C ALA A 671 -28.37 -12.54 31.07
N LEU A 672 -29.67 -12.45 31.38
CA LEU A 672 -30.32 -11.17 31.61
C LEU A 672 -29.89 -10.53 32.93
N GLN A 673 -29.60 -11.30 33.98
CA GLN A 673 -29.07 -10.78 35.24
C GLN A 673 -27.72 -10.08 34.98
N TRP A 674 -26.80 -10.80 34.35
CA TRP A 674 -25.49 -10.26 33.96
C TRP A 674 -25.62 -9.07 33.01
N ALA A 675 -26.41 -9.18 31.94
CA ALA A 675 -26.54 -8.11 30.94
C ALA A 675 -27.17 -6.83 31.52
N VAL A 676 -28.13 -6.95 32.45
CA VAL A 676 -28.73 -5.79 33.12
C VAL A 676 -27.79 -5.21 34.17
N GLY A 677 -27.19 -6.06 35.01
CA GLY A 677 -26.31 -5.61 36.08
C GLY A 677 -25.01 -4.98 35.60
N SER A 678 -24.49 -5.42 34.46
CA SER A 678 -23.34 -4.80 33.80
C SER A 678 -23.67 -3.53 33.02
N GLY A 679 -24.95 -3.18 32.86
CA GLY A 679 -25.38 -2.05 32.05
C GLY A 679 -25.33 -2.31 30.53
N LEU A 680 -25.02 -3.54 30.12
CA LEU A 680 -24.98 -3.96 28.72
C LEU A 680 -26.36 -3.85 28.06
N ILE A 681 -27.42 -4.31 28.73
CA ILE A 681 -28.81 -4.22 28.29
C ILE A 681 -29.65 -3.59 29.40
N GLY A 682 -30.26 -2.44 29.15
CA GLY A 682 -31.26 -1.86 30.05
C GLY A 682 -32.67 -2.42 29.84
N GLY A 683 -33.56 -2.21 30.81
CA GLY A 683 -35.00 -2.38 30.60
C GLY A 683 -35.53 -1.43 29.51
N THR A 684 -36.60 -1.82 28.82
CA THR A 684 -37.30 -0.90 27.90
C THR A 684 -37.99 0.24 28.65
N THR A 685 -38.24 0.03 29.95
CA THR A 685 -38.55 1.09 30.93
C THR A 685 -37.85 0.74 32.25
N ASN A 686 -37.91 1.64 33.23
CA ASN A 686 -37.40 1.37 34.59
C ASN A 686 -38.09 0.18 35.29
N ALA A 687 -39.21 -0.33 34.78
CA ALA A 687 -39.96 -1.43 35.39
C ALA A 687 -40.28 -2.58 34.40
N THR A 688 -39.73 -2.58 33.18
CA THR A 688 -40.05 -3.58 32.14
C THR A 688 -38.80 -3.98 31.34
N LEU A 689 -38.56 -5.29 31.19
CA LEU A 689 -37.43 -5.87 30.43
C LEU A 689 -37.76 -6.10 28.94
N SER A 690 -39.01 -6.41 28.65
CA SER A 690 -39.52 -6.88 27.36
C SER A 690 -38.75 -8.09 26.81
N PRO A 691 -38.64 -9.22 27.53
CA PRO A 691 -37.75 -10.33 27.15
C PRO A 691 -38.09 -10.95 25.79
N LYS A 692 -39.38 -11.01 25.44
CA LYS A 692 -39.85 -11.50 24.13
C LYS A 692 -39.87 -10.44 23.02
N GLY A 693 -39.62 -9.19 23.35
CA GLY A 693 -39.48 -8.12 22.36
C GLY A 693 -38.23 -8.33 21.51
N THR A 694 -38.23 -7.80 20.29
CA THR A 694 -37.09 -7.90 19.36
C THR A 694 -36.16 -6.70 19.53
N ALA A 695 -34.89 -6.88 19.14
CA ALA A 695 -33.91 -5.79 19.11
C ALA A 695 -33.86 -5.16 17.71
N THR A 696 -33.75 -3.83 17.66
CA THR A 696 -33.43 -3.13 16.41
C THR A 696 -31.94 -3.15 16.12
N ARG A 697 -31.55 -2.88 14.88
CA ARG A 697 -30.14 -2.77 14.48
C ARG A 697 -29.41 -1.62 15.20
N ALA A 698 -30.06 -0.47 15.41
CA ALA A 698 -29.47 0.63 16.20
C ALA A 698 -29.22 0.24 17.66
N GLN A 699 -30.18 -0.45 18.30
CA GLN A 699 -30.00 -0.95 19.66
C GLN A 699 -28.86 -1.98 19.73
N ALA A 700 -28.73 -2.83 18.71
CA ALA A 700 -27.65 -3.79 18.61
C ALA A 700 -26.28 -3.10 18.52
N ALA A 701 -26.14 -2.06 17.69
CA ALA A 701 -24.90 -1.29 17.59
C ALA A 701 -24.48 -0.75 18.97
N VAL A 702 -25.42 -0.17 19.71
CA VAL A 702 -25.16 0.38 21.05
C VAL A 702 -24.76 -0.70 22.06
N ILE A 703 -25.45 -1.84 22.05
CA ILE A 703 -25.13 -2.97 22.91
C ILE A 703 -23.73 -3.52 22.59
N LEU A 704 -23.37 -3.64 21.30
CA LEU A 704 -22.09 -4.17 20.87
C LEU A 704 -20.92 -3.25 21.21
N VAL A 705 -21.06 -1.93 21.07
CA VAL A 705 -20.01 -0.98 21.51
C VAL A 705 -19.76 -1.08 23.01
N ARG A 706 -20.83 -1.14 23.82
CA ARG A 706 -20.69 -1.35 25.27
C ARG A 706 -20.03 -2.69 25.60
N PHE A 707 -20.42 -3.74 24.88
CA PHE A 707 -19.87 -5.07 25.05
C PHE A 707 -18.36 -5.08 24.81
N VAL A 708 -17.90 -4.47 23.69
CA VAL A 708 -16.47 -4.34 23.37
C VAL A 708 -15.73 -3.58 24.47
N GLY A 709 -16.27 -2.44 24.93
CA GLY A 709 -15.67 -1.65 25.99
C GLY A 709 -15.52 -2.41 27.32
N MET A 710 -16.47 -3.28 27.65
CA MET A 710 -16.38 -4.14 28.85
C MET A 710 -15.30 -5.22 28.72
N THR A 711 -15.08 -5.77 27.53
CA THR A 711 -14.10 -6.84 27.30
C THR A 711 -12.68 -6.34 27.07
N ALA A 712 -12.50 -5.07 26.67
CA ALA A 712 -11.20 -4.45 26.41
C ALA A 712 -10.51 -3.88 27.66
N ALA A 713 -11.20 -3.76 28.80
CA ALA A 713 -10.69 -3.18 30.04
C ALA A 713 -9.82 -4.15 30.89
N LYS A 714 -9.01 -5.00 30.25
CA LYS A 714 -8.05 -5.89 30.94
C LYS A 714 -6.69 -5.89 30.27
#